data_AF-A0A814HQI3-F1
#
_entry.id   AF-A0A814HQI3-F1
#
_cell.length_a   1.000
_cell.length_b   1.000
_cell.length_c   1.000
_cell.angle_alpha   90.00
_cell.angle_beta   90.00
_cell.angle_gamma   90.00
#
_symmetry.space_group_name_H-M   'P 1'
#
loop_
_entity.id
_entity.type
_entity.pdbx_description
1 polymer ?
#
loop_
_entity_poly.entity_id
_entity_poly.type
_entity_poly.pdbx_seq_one_letter_code
_entity_poly.pdbx_strand_id
1 'polypeptide(L)'
;MMNCQFLFILFLQLIVTNELNLPPDIGGSWEPVIPENDGGAIGKSLGMQTVHTALLPSGKILLVSGSSWRNPASIQYYPLFANPEPGSGLWIKDDDPFQKSKLNDYYELVNNAAVYDVKANTFYRIPHPVPVDDPDPSNVSRFVPNDLFCTGHQHLPNGNVLFVGGTQYYYPFDTGHRSTFIFDWQKEANISWPQVDWRQIPDDENNPWYFSGFMKRGRWYPSILPLLDGRMMVFGGFVGFDVGFPSMYAFEMNSFVEFFNPIRLNWSAVDVKLFPNSPFTTLINPNFKPTPEWECDARCINDNKYDAFKLYPENYLYPDGRIFLTREGDWTSARTTDGAFIRRTNKTYWIQLQNKKNITFSYGPDRPVNITSYGTTVLDPNNGCINLFGGQPACSGVLLYNDSSSDNYFAGCRASRKLEQFNQSKYDANGGHWTLDPNFLSDNIEDDRSNHYALILPTSELLIIGGSNYDFYGSVRYPLLLTPQFTEQTNEFLGYTKRRMNEHAETRLYHTAALLMPDGRIWLSGGNAARASIKQRTAPLSAFNASSGKQPLPDLSLINLDYHFTVDDLVMGQASKGSSLPPTEVWVAEIFSPPYLFIDGERRAEIVSLATIQTNYSFEKIIANQTFYLLHSNQSYTVQLSNLPEQCCNQDNASLVIIKLPWATHGWDGGQRLFKLQFNSDDANDQIQFSMPDAQQANLPPAYYMMFYVDCIGKPSKAQMIRFDDNVQEL
;
A
#
# COMPACT_ATOMS: atom_id res chain seq x y z
N MET A 1 30.45 18.11 -54.89
CA MET A 1 30.24 16.87 -54.10
C MET A 1 30.80 17.01 -52.68
N MET A 2 30.47 18.08 -51.96
CA MET A 2 30.77 18.28 -50.54
C MET A 2 29.73 19.28 -50.05
N ASN A 3 28.60 18.79 -49.54
CA ASN A 3 27.62 19.52 -48.72
C ASN A 3 26.36 18.69 -48.36
N CYS A 4 26.30 17.38 -48.64
CA CYS A 4 25.24 16.51 -48.14
C CYS A 4 25.69 15.50 -47.04
N GLN A 5 26.97 15.47 -46.66
CA GLN A 5 27.47 14.51 -45.64
C GLN A 5 27.53 15.07 -44.21
N PHE A 6 27.40 16.39 -44.02
CA PHE A 6 27.45 17.00 -42.68
C PHE A 6 26.09 17.05 -41.97
N LEU A 7 24.96 16.99 -42.71
CA LEU A 7 23.63 16.92 -42.09
C LEU A 7 23.25 15.50 -41.62
N PHE A 8 23.87 14.46 -42.17
CA PHE A 8 23.56 13.07 -41.80
C PHE A 8 24.30 12.61 -40.53
N ILE A 9 25.41 13.26 -40.17
CA ILE A 9 26.20 12.91 -38.97
C ILE A 9 25.65 13.63 -37.72
N LEU A 10 25.03 14.81 -37.87
CA LEU A 10 24.35 15.48 -36.76
C LEU A 10 23.02 14.81 -36.36
N PHE A 11 22.37 14.09 -37.28
CA PHE A 11 21.16 13.32 -36.98
C PHE A 11 21.44 11.93 -36.39
N LEU A 12 22.63 11.36 -36.59
CA LEU A 12 23.00 10.04 -36.06
C LEU A 12 23.85 10.06 -34.77
N GLN A 13 24.35 11.22 -34.34
CA GLN A 13 24.98 11.38 -33.01
C GLN A 13 24.00 11.81 -31.90
N LEU A 14 22.69 11.90 -32.20
CA LEU A 14 21.61 12.16 -31.25
C LEU A 14 20.89 10.87 -30.79
N ILE A 15 21.38 9.68 -31.16
CA ILE A 15 20.70 8.40 -30.90
C ILE A 15 21.33 7.59 -29.75
N VAL A 16 22.40 8.06 -29.10
CA VAL A 16 22.98 7.34 -27.96
C VAL A 16 23.32 8.34 -26.86
N THR A 17 22.61 8.23 -25.73
CA THR A 17 22.70 9.05 -24.50
C THR A 17 22.09 10.46 -24.57
N ASN A 18 20.79 10.56 -24.27
CA ASN A 18 20.17 11.66 -23.52
C ASN A 18 18.69 11.32 -23.33
N GLU A 19 18.30 10.87 -22.14
CA GLU A 19 16.91 10.93 -21.69
C GLU A 19 16.52 12.41 -21.66
N LEU A 20 15.82 12.85 -22.70
CA LEU A 20 15.24 14.18 -22.76
C LEU A 20 14.11 14.22 -21.73
N ASN A 21 14.34 14.90 -20.60
CA ASN A 21 13.26 15.30 -19.71
C ASN A 21 12.18 16.01 -20.53
N LEU A 22 10.99 15.44 -20.53
CA LEU A 22 9.82 16.01 -21.19
C LEU A 22 9.47 17.34 -20.50
N PRO A 23 8.94 18.32 -21.25
CA PRO A 23 8.32 19.50 -20.67
C PRO A 23 7.28 19.13 -19.59
N PRO A 24 7.14 19.90 -18.48
CA PRO A 24 6.24 19.56 -17.38
C PRO A 24 4.78 19.36 -17.79
N ASP A 25 4.29 20.10 -18.77
CA ASP A 25 2.95 19.98 -19.38
C ASP A 25 2.74 18.68 -20.17
N ILE A 26 3.81 17.92 -20.43
CA ILE A 26 3.77 16.63 -21.14
C ILE A 26 4.14 15.46 -20.22
N GLY A 27 5.23 15.60 -19.46
CA GLY A 27 5.81 14.53 -18.65
C GLY A 27 5.68 14.72 -17.13
N GLY A 28 5.03 15.79 -16.68
CA GLY A 28 4.97 16.17 -15.26
C GLY A 28 6.30 16.67 -14.72
N SER A 29 6.36 16.98 -13.43
CA SER A 29 7.61 17.38 -12.77
C SER A 29 7.76 16.69 -11.42
N TRP A 30 9.02 16.59 -10.97
CA TRP A 30 9.38 16.06 -9.67
C TRP A 30 10.04 17.14 -8.82
N GLU A 31 9.75 17.11 -7.54
CA GLU A 31 10.46 17.88 -6.52
C GLU A 31 10.78 17.00 -5.31
N PRO A 32 11.99 17.09 -4.75
CA PRO A 32 12.30 16.44 -3.49
C PRO A 32 11.57 17.16 -2.35
N VAL A 33 11.14 16.38 -1.36
CA VAL A 33 10.60 16.91 -0.10
C VAL A 33 11.77 17.26 0.79
N ILE A 34 12.00 18.56 0.97
CA ILE A 34 13.05 19.11 1.82
C ILE A 34 12.35 19.78 3.00
N PRO A 35 12.06 19.03 4.08
CA PRO A 35 11.40 19.61 5.24
C PRO A 35 12.27 20.70 5.87
N GLU A 36 11.62 21.64 6.55
CA GLU A 36 12.33 22.60 7.39
C GLU A 36 13.18 21.88 8.46
N ASN A 37 14.27 22.53 8.91
CA ASN A 37 15.13 21.99 9.98
C ASN A 37 14.49 22.27 11.35
N ASP A 38 13.28 21.76 11.52
CA ASP A 38 12.43 21.85 12.69
C ASP A 38 11.72 20.49 12.88
N GLY A 39 11.00 20.33 13.99
CA GLY A 39 9.98 19.26 14.13
C GLY A 39 10.43 17.78 14.16
N GLY A 40 11.66 17.44 13.80
CA GLY A 40 12.16 16.05 13.82
C GLY A 40 12.89 15.59 12.56
N ALA A 41 13.07 16.48 11.57
CA ALA A 41 13.89 16.21 10.40
C ALA A 41 15.38 16.11 10.77
N ILE A 42 16.14 15.24 10.09
CA ILE A 42 17.60 15.08 10.27
C ILE A 42 18.29 15.54 9.00
N GLY A 43 19.06 16.63 9.08
CA GLY A 43 19.83 17.15 7.94
C GLY A 43 18.98 17.46 6.70
N LYS A 44 17.77 18.01 6.89
CA LYS A 44 16.75 18.24 5.84
C LYS A 44 16.25 16.98 5.12
N SER A 45 16.30 15.84 5.79
CA SER A 45 15.61 14.61 5.38
C SER A 45 14.56 14.24 6.44
N LEU A 46 13.61 13.37 6.10
CA LEU A 46 12.59 12.91 7.05
C LEU A 46 13.22 12.19 8.26
N GLY A 47 14.47 11.71 8.16
CA GLY A 47 15.16 11.05 9.28
C GLY A 47 14.52 9.72 9.70
N MET A 48 13.56 9.20 8.93
CA MET A 48 12.93 7.89 9.14
C MET A 48 12.54 7.26 7.81
N GLN A 49 12.50 5.92 7.80
CA GLN A 49 11.83 5.18 6.74
C GLN A 49 10.31 5.43 6.80
N THR A 50 9.64 5.36 5.66
CA THR A 50 8.18 5.49 5.55
C THR A 50 7.59 4.22 4.94
N VAL A 51 7.15 3.28 5.78
CA VAL A 51 6.61 1.98 5.32
C VAL A 51 5.09 1.98 5.22
N HIS A 52 4.41 2.51 6.24
CA HIS A 52 2.96 2.71 6.26
C HIS A 52 2.68 4.20 6.14
N THR A 53 1.88 4.56 5.15
CA THR A 53 1.62 5.96 4.81
C THR A 53 0.12 6.13 4.61
N ALA A 54 -0.51 7.08 5.29
CA ALA A 54 -1.94 7.35 5.15
C ALA A 54 -2.22 8.85 5.07
N LEU A 55 -3.07 9.27 4.12
CA LEU A 55 -3.56 10.65 4.08
C LEU A 55 -4.63 10.85 5.15
N LEU A 56 -4.48 11.85 6.01
CA LEU A 56 -5.46 12.21 7.04
C LEU A 56 -6.49 13.21 6.50
N PRO A 57 -7.72 13.25 7.04
CA PRO A 57 -8.69 14.29 6.71
C PRO A 57 -8.21 15.72 6.95
N SER A 58 -7.24 15.94 7.85
CA SER A 58 -6.60 17.24 8.07
C SER A 58 -5.76 17.73 6.87
N GLY A 59 -5.49 16.85 5.89
CA GLY A 59 -4.61 17.09 4.74
C GLY A 59 -3.14 16.75 5.00
N LYS A 60 -2.80 16.31 6.22
CA LYS A 60 -1.46 15.85 6.59
C LYS A 60 -1.27 14.37 6.26
N ILE A 61 -0.02 13.92 6.21
CA ILE A 61 0.33 12.52 5.94
C ILE A 61 0.83 11.86 7.23
N LEU A 62 0.17 10.79 7.66
CA LEU A 62 0.63 9.93 8.76
C LEU A 62 1.65 8.92 8.22
N LEU A 63 2.81 8.84 8.86
CA LEU A 63 3.93 7.97 8.51
C LEU A 63 4.24 7.06 9.70
N VAL A 64 4.18 5.75 9.49
CA VAL A 64 4.41 4.76 10.55
C VAL A 64 5.33 3.66 10.03
N SER A 65 6.36 3.35 10.79
CA SER A 65 7.35 2.34 10.40
C SER A 65 7.64 1.32 11.49
N GLY A 66 7.26 1.60 12.75
CA GLY A 66 7.50 0.68 13.86
C GLY A 66 8.96 0.25 13.94
N SER A 67 9.20 -1.04 14.17
CA SER A 67 10.55 -1.61 14.27
C SER A 67 11.29 -1.82 12.95
N SER A 68 10.74 -1.40 11.79
CA SER A 68 11.29 -1.68 10.46
C SER A 68 12.83 -1.63 10.42
N TRP A 69 13.43 -2.82 10.53
CA TRP A 69 14.85 -3.17 10.42
C TRP A 69 15.89 -2.59 11.41
N ARG A 70 15.54 -2.40 12.69
CA ARG A 70 16.54 -2.10 13.76
C ARG A 70 17.27 -3.34 14.31
N ASN A 71 17.84 -4.21 13.48
CA ASN A 71 18.55 -5.40 13.97
C ASN A 71 20.09 -5.26 13.86
N PRO A 72 20.83 -5.02 14.96
CA PRO A 72 22.27 -4.75 14.90
C PRO A 72 23.20 -5.99 14.88
N ALA A 73 22.74 -7.23 14.64
CA ALA A 73 23.65 -8.38 14.73
C ALA A 73 23.24 -9.65 13.97
N SER A 74 24.24 -10.51 13.75
CA SER A 74 24.11 -11.84 13.14
C SER A 74 23.27 -12.78 14.00
N ILE A 75 22.32 -13.47 13.37
CA ILE A 75 21.46 -14.46 14.00
C ILE A 75 22.30 -15.71 14.33
N GLN A 76 22.41 -16.06 15.61
CA GLN A 76 23.07 -17.29 16.06
C GLN A 76 22.03 -18.39 16.28
N TYR A 77 22.24 -19.55 15.65
CA TYR A 77 21.32 -20.68 15.72
C TYR A 77 21.80 -21.74 16.71
N TYR A 78 20.91 -22.22 17.57
CA TYR A 78 21.16 -23.42 18.38
C TYR A 78 20.91 -24.68 17.53
N PRO A 79 21.69 -25.78 17.66
CA PRO A 79 22.78 -26.00 18.62
C PRO A 79 24.17 -25.52 18.18
N LEU A 80 24.28 -24.78 17.08
CA LEU A 80 25.58 -24.33 16.56
C LEU A 80 26.30 -23.37 17.51
N PHE A 81 25.57 -22.63 18.35
CA PHE A 81 26.13 -21.73 19.37
C PHE A 81 25.54 -22.07 20.75
N ALA A 82 26.26 -22.89 21.52
CA ALA A 82 25.83 -23.33 22.85
C ALA A 82 25.83 -22.20 23.91
N ASN A 83 26.53 -21.09 23.63
CA ASN A 83 26.57 -19.87 24.44
C ASN A 83 26.55 -18.65 23.50
N PRO A 84 25.38 -18.03 23.26
CA PRO A 84 25.31 -16.83 22.44
C PRO A 84 25.96 -15.63 23.13
N GLU A 85 26.68 -14.78 22.38
CA GLU A 85 27.26 -13.54 22.88
C GLU A 85 26.16 -12.49 23.13
N PRO A 86 26.16 -11.74 24.25
CA PRO A 86 25.18 -10.68 24.50
C PRO A 86 25.29 -9.56 23.44
N GLY A 87 24.18 -9.28 22.75
CA GLY A 87 24.10 -8.24 21.71
C GLY A 87 23.47 -8.68 20.38
N SER A 88 22.90 -9.89 20.31
CA SER A 88 22.34 -10.45 19.07
C SER A 88 20.87 -10.08 18.82
N GLY A 89 20.63 -8.96 18.14
CA GLY A 89 19.31 -8.56 17.64
C GLY A 89 18.34 -8.07 18.73
N LEU A 90 17.14 -7.65 18.32
CA LEU A 90 16.17 -6.97 19.19
C LEU A 90 15.88 -7.70 20.50
N TRP A 91 15.98 -9.04 20.51
CA TRP A 91 15.62 -9.87 21.66
C TRP A 91 16.58 -11.04 21.86
N ILE A 92 17.00 -11.26 23.11
CA ILE A 92 17.66 -12.49 23.52
C ILE A 92 16.59 -13.60 23.50
N LYS A 93 16.89 -14.70 22.82
CA LYS A 93 15.97 -15.82 22.52
C LYS A 93 15.22 -16.40 23.74
N ASP A 94 15.72 -16.17 24.96
CA ASP A 94 15.17 -16.71 26.22
C ASP A 94 14.77 -15.62 27.24
N ASP A 95 14.74 -14.35 26.80
CA ASP A 95 14.44 -13.21 27.67
C ASP A 95 13.14 -12.52 27.21
N ASP A 96 12.10 -12.55 28.05
CA ASP A 96 10.79 -12.01 27.70
C ASP A 96 10.85 -10.48 27.55
N PRO A 97 10.65 -9.93 26.34
CA PRO A 97 10.72 -8.50 26.10
C PRO A 97 9.57 -7.70 26.68
N PHE A 98 8.44 -8.37 26.94
CA PHE A 98 7.18 -7.70 27.26
C PHE A 98 6.94 -7.58 28.75
N GLN A 99 7.99 -7.76 29.56
CA GLN A 99 7.98 -7.46 30.99
C GLN A 99 7.88 -5.94 31.18
N LYS A 100 7.00 -5.47 32.08
CA LYS A 100 6.81 -4.05 32.40
C LYS A 100 8.11 -3.34 32.79
N SER A 101 9.08 -4.05 33.36
CA SER A 101 10.41 -3.52 33.68
C SER A 101 11.23 -3.10 32.46
N LYS A 102 10.86 -3.54 31.25
CA LYS A 102 11.55 -3.26 29.98
C LYS A 102 10.75 -2.35 29.05
N LEU A 103 9.64 -1.77 29.55
CA LEU A 103 8.73 -0.98 28.73
C LEU A 103 9.44 0.17 28.02
N ASN A 104 10.32 0.89 28.71
CA ASN A 104 11.03 2.03 28.12
C ASN A 104 11.95 1.58 26.97
N ASP A 105 12.78 0.56 27.20
CA ASP A 105 13.69 0.01 26.18
C ASP A 105 12.92 -0.51 24.96
N TYR A 106 11.80 -1.21 25.19
CA TYR A 106 10.90 -1.65 24.11
C TYR A 106 10.28 -0.47 23.37
N TYR A 107 9.82 0.53 24.10
CA TYR A 107 9.13 1.68 23.52
C TYR A 107 10.08 2.47 22.61
N GLU A 108 11.29 2.78 23.07
CA GLU A 108 12.32 3.46 22.26
C GLU A 108 12.59 2.76 20.93
N LEU A 109 12.50 1.43 20.93
CA LEU A 109 12.74 0.62 19.76
C LEU A 109 11.65 0.76 18.69
N VAL A 110 10.39 0.66 19.10
CA VAL A 110 9.24 0.69 18.18
C VAL A 110 8.79 2.11 17.89
N ASN A 111 9.26 3.11 18.66
CA ASN A 111 8.86 4.49 18.56
C ASN A 111 9.32 5.14 17.24
N ASN A 112 8.50 4.95 16.20
CA ASN A 112 8.83 5.30 14.83
C ASN A 112 7.59 5.70 14.03
N ALA A 113 6.96 6.77 14.49
CA ALA A 113 5.83 7.42 13.84
C ALA A 113 6.11 8.92 13.60
N ALA A 114 5.46 9.47 12.59
CA ALA A 114 5.53 10.88 12.26
C ALA A 114 4.27 11.36 11.56
N VAL A 115 4.08 12.68 11.56
CA VAL A 115 3.11 13.37 10.72
C VAL A 115 3.87 14.39 9.87
N TYR A 116 3.56 14.41 8.58
CA TYR A 116 4.08 15.41 7.65
C TYR A 116 2.96 16.39 7.26
N ASP A 117 3.16 17.67 7.58
CA ASP A 117 2.29 18.75 7.16
C ASP A 117 2.72 19.24 5.77
N VAL A 118 1.95 18.85 4.77
CA VAL A 118 2.22 19.16 3.36
C VAL A 118 2.15 20.67 3.08
N LYS A 119 1.28 21.41 3.78
CA LYS A 119 1.10 22.85 3.54
C LYS A 119 2.24 23.65 4.15
N ALA A 120 2.68 23.28 5.35
CA ALA A 120 3.81 23.91 6.03
C ALA A 120 5.17 23.39 5.52
N ASN A 121 5.19 22.24 4.81
CA ASN A 121 6.42 21.52 4.47
C ASN A 121 7.24 21.19 5.73
N THR A 122 6.53 20.79 6.79
CA THR A 122 7.14 20.49 8.10
C THR A 122 6.92 19.03 8.47
N PHE A 123 7.97 18.40 8.96
CA PHE A 123 7.95 17.02 9.41
C PHE A 123 8.01 16.95 10.94
N TYR A 124 7.04 16.27 11.54
CA TYR A 124 6.93 16.10 12.98
C TYR A 124 7.08 14.64 13.38
N ARG A 125 8.08 14.33 14.19
CA ARG A 125 8.10 13.05 14.90
C ARG A 125 7.00 13.05 15.96
N ILE A 126 6.28 11.94 16.04
CA ILE A 126 5.17 11.79 17.01
C ILE A 126 5.38 10.55 17.87
N PRO A 127 4.83 10.53 19.10
CA PRO A 127 4.85 9.33 19.91
C PRO A 127 4.13 8.16 19.21
N HIS A 128 4.70 6.97 19.34
CA HIS A 128 4.06 5.70 18.96
C HIS A 128 2.95 5.33 19.95
N PRO A 129 1.93 4.52 19.59
CA PRO A 129 0.95 4.04 20.56
C PRO A 129 1.61 3.44 21.80
N VAL A 130 0.94 3.52 22.94
CA VAL A 130 1.43 2.93 24.20
C VAL A 130 0.91 1.49 24.31
N PRO A 131 1.77 0.51 24.66
CA PRO A 131 1.32 -0.84 24.96
C PRO A 131 0.28 -0.86 26.08
N VAL A 132 -0.71 -1.75 25.99
CA VAL A 132 -1.64 -2.00 27.09
C VAL A 132 -1.15 -3.18 27.94
N ASP A 133 -1.64 -3.26 29.17
CA ASP A 133 -1.40 -4.42 30.05
C ASP A 133 -1.91 -5.72 29.41
N ASP A 134 -1.24 -6.84 29.71
CA ASP A 134 -1.74 -8.16 29.30
C ASP A 134 -3.09 -8.42 30.00
N PRO A 135 -4.17 -8.69 29.24
CA PRO A 135 -5.47 -8.96 29.83
C PRO A 135 -5.53 -10.28 30.62
N ASP A 136 -4.54 -11.17 30.48
CA ASP A 136 -4.45 -12.41 31.26
C ASP A 136 -4.03 -12.10 32.72
N PRO A 137 -4.88 -12.41 33.73
CA PRO A 137 -4.56 -12.17 35.14
C PRO A 137 -3.32 -12.93 35.65
N SER A 138 -2.84 -13.94 34.92
CA SER A 138 -1.58 -14.64 35.25
C SER A 138 -0.33 -13.86 34.79
N ASN A 139 -0.50 -12.83 33.95
CA ASN A 139 0.56 -12.05 33.32
C ASN A 139 0.61 -10.59 33.80
N VAL A 140 0.30 -10.31 35.06
CA VAL A 140 0.21 -8.93 35.61
C VAL A 140 1.48 -8.09 35.46
N SER A 141 2.65 -8.73 35.33
CA SER A 141 3.94 -8.07 35.12
C SER A 141 4.24 -7.79 33.64
N ARG A 142 3.30 -8.06 32.73
CA ARG A 142 3.51 -7.99 31.28
C ARG A 142 2.60 -6.98 30.60
N PHE A 143 3.06 -6.47 29.47
CA PHE A 143 2.27 -5.71 28.50
C PHE A 143 2.13 -6.52 27.19
N VAL A 144 1.25 -6.08 26.30
CA VAL A 144 1.09 -6.70 24.97
C VAL A 144 1.85 -5.91 23.89
N PRO A 145 2.40 -6.56 22.86
CA PRO A 145 3.09 -5.88 21.76
C PRO A 145 2.16 -4.93 20.99
N ASN A 146 2.73 -3.86 20.45
CA ASN A 146 2.02 -2.82 19.69
C ASN A 146 2.83 -2.23 18.52
N ASP A 147 3.81 -2.98 18.04
CA ASP A 147 4.67 -2.56 16.96
C ASP A 147 3.92 -2.58 15.63
N LEU A 148 3.68 -1.39 15.09
CA LEU A 148 2.87 -1.20 13.89
C LEU A 148 3.58 -1.64 12.59
N PHE A 149 4.82 -2.14 12.63
CA PHE A 149 5.47 -2.64 11.43
C PHE A 149 4.68 -3.83 10.82
N CYS A 150 4.38 -3.73 9.53
CA CYS A 150 3.60 -4.69 8.75
C CYS A 150 2.17 -4.95 9.27
N THR A 151 1.59 -3.98 9.95
CA THR A 151 0.17 -3.93 10.23
C THR A 151 -0.67 -3.82 8.95
N GLY A 152 -1.92 -4.28 8.98
CA GLY A 152 -2.94 -3.75 8.06
C GLY A 152 -3.41 -2.40 8.60
N HIS A 153 -3.69 -1.42 7.75
CA HIS A 153 -4.31 -0.17 8.19
C HIS A 153 -5.42 0.30 7.25
N GLN A 154 -6.42 1.02 7.75
CA GLN A 154 -7.55 1.49 6.94
C GLN A 154 -8.29 2.63 7.66
N HIS A 155 -8.80 3.61 6.88
CA HIS A 155 -9.67 4.65 7.42
C HIS A 155 -11.01 4.08 7.89
N LEU A 156 -11.42 4.48 9.08
CA LEU A 156 -12.77 4.33 9.62
C LEU A 156 -13.73 5.35 9.00
N PRO A 157 -15.06 5.16 9.12
CA PRO A 157 -16.05 6.11 8.59
C PRO A 157 -15.86 7.56 9.05
N ASN A 158 -15.36 7.75 10.28
CA ASN A 158 -15.05 9.06 10.86
C ASN A 158 -13.65 9.60 10.48
N GLY A 159 -12.92 8.93 9.60
CA GLY A 159 -11.61 9.35 9.11
C GLY A 159 -10.42 8.94 9.98
N ASN A 160 -10.66 8.38 11.17
CA ASN A 160 -9.60 7.81 12.00
C ASN A 160 -8.94 6.62 11.29
N VAL A 161 -7.68 6.31 11.60
CA VAL A 161 -6.98 5.20 10.95
C VAL A 161 -6.90 4.02 11.90
N LEU A 162 -7.53 2.90 11.56
CA LEU A 162 -7.41 1.65 12.29
C LEU A 162 -6.14 0.91 11.86
N PHE A 163 -5.36 0.45 12.83
CA PHE A 163 -4.19 -0.40 12.67
C PHE A 163 -4.47 -1.78 13.28
N VAL A 164 -4.22 -2.83 12.51
CA VAL A 164 -4.57 -4.21 12.83
C VAL A 164 -3.35 -5.12 12.74
N GLY A 165 -2.95 -5.65 13.89
CA GLY A 165 -1.76 -6.50 14.00
C GLY A 165 -0.47 -5.70 13.82
N GLY A 166 0.59 -6.38 13.40
CA GLY A 166 1.93 -5.84 13.38
C GLY A 166 2.95 -6.80 14.01
N THR A 167 4.18 -6.35 14.24
CA THR A 167 5.28 -7.22 14.66
C THR A 167 5.22 -7.58 16.16
N GLN A 168 5.12 -8.86 16.46
CA GLN A 168 5.34 -9.36 17.81
C GLN A 168 6.82 -9.77 17.99
N TYR A 169 7.29 -10.72 17.18
CA TYR A 169 8.70 -11.11 17.09
C TYR A 169 9.13 -11.37 15.64
N TYR A 170 10.34 -10.97 15.27
CA TYR A 170 10.86 -11.33 13.94
C TYR A 170 11.16 -12.83 13.79
N TYR A 171 11.29 -13.59 14.89
CA TYR A 171 11.59 -15.03 14.90
C TYR A 171 11.60 -15.63 16.32
N PRO A 172 11.28 -16.92 16.58
CA PRO A 172 10.75 -17.93 15.67
C PRO A 172 9.27 -18.30 15.87
N PHE A 173 8.52 -17.85 16.88
CA PHE A 173 7.24 -18.53 17.21
C PHE A 173 5.96 -17.67 17.06
N ASP A 174 5.97 -16.39 17.44
CA ASP A 174 4.81 -15.49 17.31
C ASP A 174 5.22 -14.20 16.59
N THR A 175 4.96 -14.11 15.29
CA THR A 175 5.42 -12.97 14.49
C THR A 175 4.41 -11.85 14.36
N GLY A 176 3.11 -12.18 14.24
CA GLY A 176 2.04 -11.19 14.18
C GLY A 176 1.39 -11.01 15.55
N HIS A 177 1.29 -9.79 16.08
CA HIS A 177 0.52 -9.54 17.31
C HIS A 177 -0.99 -9.41 17.04
N ARG A 178 -1.80 -9.53 18.10
CA ARG A 178 -3.27 -9.41 18.04
C ARG A 178 -3.82 -8.04 18.45
N SER A 179 -2.96 -7.15 18.95
CA SER A 179 -3.35 -5.80 19.38
C SER A 179 -3.78 -4.95 18.20
N THR A 180 -4.76 -4.08 18.43
CA THR A 180 -5.26 -3.13 17.43
C THR A 180 -5.35 -1.74 18.04
N PHE A 181 -5.03 -0.72 17.23
CA PHE A 181 -4.97 0.67 17.65
C PHE A 181 -5.67 1.55 16.64
N ILE A 182 -6.19 2.69 17.09
CA ILE A 182 -6.76 3.70 16.22
C ILE A 182 -5.97 5.00 16.40
N PHE A 183 -5.62 5.63 15.29
CA PHE A 183 -5.10 6.98 15.25
C PHE A 183 -6.25 7.98 15.07
N ASP A 184 -6.44 8.86 16.05
CA ASP A 184 -7.44 9.92 16.02
C ASP A 184 -6.92 11.18 15.33
N TRP A 185 -7.39 11.41 14.11
CA TRP A 185 -6.95 12.56 13.33
C TRP A 185 -7.51 13.89 13.86
N GLN A 186 -8.67 13.88 14.53
CA GLN A 186 -9.27 15.10 15.08
C GLN A 186 -8.45 15.57 16.27
N LYS A 187 -7.97 14.63 17.10
CA LYS A 187 -7.02 14.92 18.17
C LYS A 187 -5.68 15.38 17.62
N GLU A 188 -5.10 14.66 16.65
CA GLU A 188 -3.88 15.06 15.93
C GLU A 188 -3.95 16.50 15.45
N ALA A 189 -5.06 16.89 14.82
CA ALA A 189 -5.20 18.21 14.21
C ALA A 189 -5.15 19.37 15.22
N ASN A 190 -5.35 19.10 16.52
CA ASN A 190 -5.29 20.07 17.60
C ASN A 190 -4.00 20.01 18.43
N ILE A 191 -3.11 19.05 18.18
CA ILE A 191 -1.83 18.92 18.90
C ILE A 191 -0.78 19.85 18.28
N SER A 192 -0.06 20.60 19.12
CA SER A 192 1.11 21.36 18.71
C SER A 192 2.37 20.49 18.76
N TRP A 193 2.63 19.73 17.69
CA TRP A 193 3.76 18.82 17.61
C TRP A 193 5.15 19.41 17.95
N PRO A 194 5.49 20.68 17.63
CA PRO A 194 6.76 21.27 18.06
C PRO A 194 6.99 21.27 19.59
N GLN A 195 5.92 21.16 20.38
CA GLN A 195 5.97 21.21 21.84
C GLN A 195 5.99 19.82 22.49
N VAL A 196 5.85 18.75 21.70
CA VAL A 196 5.77 17.37 22.18
C VAL A 196 7.14 16.70 22.11
N ASP A 197 7.64 16.19 23.23
CA ASP A 197 8.79 15.29 23.21
C ASP A 197 8.35 13.88 22.81
N TRP A 198 8.39 13.60 21.52
CA TRP A 198 7.98 12.31 20.96
C TRP A 198 8.75 11.11 21.50
N ARG A 199 9.94 11.30 22.10
CA ARG A 199 10.77 10.20 22.63
C ARG A 199 10.19 9.62 23.91
N GLN A 200 9.38 10.39 24.62
CA GLN A 200 8.73 9.97 25.85
C GLN A 200 7.44 9.21 25.53
N ILE A 201 7.06 8.30 26.43
CA ILE A 201 5.71 7.71 26.43
C ILE A 201 4.70 8.87 26.63
N PRO A 202 3.72 9.04 25.72
CA PRO A 202 2.84 10.20 25.74
C PRO A 202 1.86 10.14 26.91
N ASP A 203 1.49 11.32 27.39
CA ASP A 203 0.36 11.50 28.30
C ASP A 203 -0.98 11.55 27.54
N ASP A 204 -2.08 11.55 28.29
CA ASP A 204 -3.42 11.54 27.70
C ASP A 204 -3.72 12.79 26.86
N GLU A 205 -3.08 13.94 27.08
CA GLU A 205 -3.33 15.15 26.29
C GLU A 205 -2.72 15.02 24.89
N ASN A 206 -1.48 14.53 24.80
CA ASN A 206 -0.70 14.49 23.56
C ASN A 206 -0.72 13.13 22.85
N ASN A 207 -1.57 12.20 23.30
CA ASN A 207 -1.69 10.87 22.69
C ASN A 207 -2.87 10.78 21.70
N PRO A 208 -2.64 10.83 20.37
CA PRO A 208 -3.70 10.62 19.38
C PRO A 208 -4.09 9.14 19.22
N TRP A 209 -3.39 8.23 19.88
CA TRP A 209 -3.64 6.80 19.78
C TRP A 209 -4.56 6.31 20.87
N TYR A 210 -5.46 5.39 20.52
CA TYR A 210 -6.16 4.59 21.51
C TYR A 210 -6.26 3.13 21.10
N PHE A 211 -6.25 2.27 22.11
CA PHE A 211 -6.40 0.83 21.94
C PHE A 211 -7.83 0.48 21.52
N SER A 212 -7.98 -0.30 20.45
CA SER A 212 -9.28 -0.65 19.86
C SER A 212 -9.66 -2.12 20.04
N GLY A 213 -8.92 -2.83 20.89
CA GLY A 213 -9.22 -4.20 21.30
C GLY A 213 -8.25 -5.23 20.75
N PHE A 214 -8.56 -6.49 21.04
CA PHE A 214 -7.80 -7.64 20.57
C PHE A 214 -8.54 -8.38 19.47
N MET A 215 -7.84 -8.67 18.39
CA MET A 215 -8.23 -9.74 17.48
C MET A 215 -8.19 -11.09 18.19
N LYS A 216 -8.90 -12.07 17.61
CA LYS A 216 -8.89 -13.46 18.06
C LYS A 216 -7.52 -14.11 17.85
N ARG A 217 -6.84 -13.79 16.75
CA ARG A 217 -5.50 -14.31 16.39
C ARG A 217 -4.62 -13.18 15.88
N GLY A 218 -3.32 -13.26 16.16
CA GLY A 218 -2.35 -12.27 15.71
C GLY A 218 -2.18 -12.26 14.18
N ARG A 219 -1.75 -11.12 13.64
CA ARG A 219 -1.58 -10.94 12.19
C ARG A 219 -0.36 -10.06 11.87
N TRP A 220 0.41 -10.49 10.88
CA TRP A 220 1.45 -9.73 10.18
C TRP A 220 1.06 -9.71 8.70
N TYR A 221 0.98 -8.55 8.07
CA TYR A 221 0.43 -8.37 6.71
C TYR A 221 -1.07 -8.75 6.52
N PRO A 222 -2.01 -8.31 7.37
CA PRO A 222 -3.43 -8.50 7.09
C PRO A 222 -4.01 -7.45 6.13
N SER A 223 -5.13 -7.79 5.47
CA SER A 223 -5.92 -6.82 4.69
C SER A 223 -7.21 -6.45 5.39
N ILE A 224 -7.66 -5.20 5.20
CA ILE A 224 -8.85 -4.64 5.82
C ILE A 224 -9.79 -4.09 4.73
N LEU A 225 -11.02 -4.60 4.67
CA LEU A 225 -12.05 -4.16 3.75
C LEU A 225 -13.15 -3.39 4.49
N PRO A 226 -13.43 -2.12 4.13
CA PRO A 226 -14.58 -1.39 4.64
C PRO A 226 -15.88 -1.93 4.03
N LEU A 227 -16.90 -2.10 4.88
CA LEU A 227 -18.25 -2.51 4.49
C LEU A 227 -19.19 -1.30 4.41
N LEU A 228 -20.28 -1.42 3.65
CA LEU A 228 -21.30 -0.38 3.52
C LEU A 228 -22.00 -0.02 4.83
N ASP A 229 -21.98 -0.91 5.82
CA ASP A 229 -22.54 -0.65 7.16
C ASP A 229 -21.51 -0.08 8.16
N GLY A 230 -20.37 0.39 7.67
CA GLY A 230 -19.32 1.05 8.44
C GLY A 230 -18.40 0.11 9.22
N ARG A 231 -18.67 -1.20 9.25
CA ARG A 231 -17.77 -2.19 9.87
C ARG A 231 -16.57 -2.47 8.97
N MET A 232 -15.51 -2.98 9.59
CA MET A 232 -14.32 -3.45 8.88
C MET A 232 -14.26 -4.97 8.91
N MET A 233 -13.84 -5.57 7.79
CA MET A 233 -13.61 -7.01 7.66
C MET A 233 -12.12 -7.28 7.42
N VAL A 234 -11.52 -8.16 8.22
CA VAL A 234 -10.08 -8.42 8.22
C VAL A 234 -9.78 -9.83 7.72
N PHE A 235 -8.79 -9.95 6.84
CA PHE A 235 -8.41 -11.18 6.15
C PHE A 235 -6.92 -11.47 6.26
N GLY A 236 -6.58 -12.77 6.27
CA GLY A 236 -5.22 -13.27 6.14
C GLY A 236 -4.26 -12.72 7.20
N GLY A 237 -2.99 -12.68 6.85
CA GLY A 237 -1.91 -12.28 7.75
C GLY A 237 -1.24 -13.49 8.39
N PHE A 238 0.07 -13.37 8.51
CA PHE A 238 0.96 -14.33 9.12
C PHE A 238 0.89 -14.26 10.64
N VAL A 239 0.77 -15.42 11.29
CA VAL A 239 0.71 -15.49 12.74
C VAL A 239 2.09 -15.72 13.34
N GLY A 240 2.82 -16.71 12.84
CA GLY A 240 4.06 -17.20 13.43
C GLY A 240 4.42 -18.58 12.89
N PHE A 241 5.48 -19.18 13.42
CA PHE A 241 5.92 -20.51 13.01
C PHE A 241 5.46 -21.56 14.01
N ASP A 242 5.33 -22.78 13.53
CA ASP A 242 4.96 -23.93 14.33
C ASP A 242 5.98 -24.16 15.47
N VAL A 243 5.46 -24.40 16.70
CA VAL A 243 6.29 -24.64 17.90
C VAL A 243 7.31 -25.74 17.64
N GLY A 244 8.58 -25.43 17.92
CA GLY A 244 9.71 -26.36 17.72
C GLY A 244 10.37 -26.29 16.34
N PHE A 245 9.83 -25.51 15.39
CA PHE A 245 10.38 -25.43 14.03
C PHE A 245 10.89 -24.02 13.70
N PRO A 246 12.22 -23.86 13.52
CA PRO A 246 12.82 -22.60 13.09
C PRO A 246 12.56 -22.29 11.60
N SER A 247 11.88 -23.16 10.85
CA SER A 247 11.87 -23.10 9.39
C SER A 247 10.61 -22.41 8.87
N MET A 248 10.78 -21.41 8.01
CA MET A 248 9.69 -20.64 7.37
C MET A 248 8.71 -21.44 6.52
N TYR A 249 8.92 -22.73 6.41
CA TYR A 249 8.13 -23.62 5.58
C TYR A 249 6.94 -24.18 6.38
N ALA A 250 6.95 -24.01 7.71
CA ALA A 250 5.92 -24.39 8.67
C ALA A 250 5.16 -23.17 9.25
N PHE A 251 4.72 -22.27 8.36
CA PHE A 251 3.96 -21.08 8.75
C PHE A 251 2.52 -21.42 9.13
N GLU A 252 2.07 -20.90 10.27
CA GLU A 252 0.65 -20.95 10.62
C GLU A 252 -0.12 -19.90 9.80
N MET A 253 -1.12 -20.37 9.07
CA MET A 253 -2.00 -19.53 8.27
C MET A 253 -3.22 -19.10 9.07
N ASN A 254 -3.52 -17.80 9.06
CA ASN A 254 -4.68 -17.29 9.78
C ASN A 254 -5.98 -17.56 8.99
N SER A 255 -6.75 -18.55 9.43
CA SER A 255 -8.06 -18.89 8.87
C SER A 255 -9.22 -18.10 9.46
N PHE A 256 -8.97 -17.20 10.42
CA PHE A 256 -10.02 -16.33 10.94
C PHE A 256 -10.29 -15.20 9.97
N VAL A 257 -11.58 -14.99 9.71
CA VAL A 257 -12.10 -13.74 9.17
C VAL A 257 -12.73 -12.98 10.33
N GLU A 258 -12.32 -11.73 10.52
CA GLU A 258 -12.74 -10.94 11.68
C GLU A 258 -13.48 -9.68 11.26
N PHE A 259 -14.41 -9.25 12.12
CA PHE A 259 -15.19 -8.04 11.95
C PHE A 259 -14.94 -7.09 13.10
N PHE A 260 -14.60 -5.84 12.78
CA PHE A 260 -14.49 -4.75 13.73
C PHE A 260 -15.67 -3.78 13.58
N ASN A 261 -16.32 -3.45 14.69
CA ASN A 261 -17.34 -2.42 14.74
C ASN A 261 -16.75 -1.14 15.35
N PRO A 262 -16.56 -0.06 14.57
CA PRO A 262 -15.91 1.16 15.06
C PRO A 262 -16.78 1.97 16.04
N ILE A 263 -18.10 1.79 16.03
CA ILE A 263 -19.02 2.48 16.96
C ILE A 263 -18.96 1.85 18.35
N ARG A 264 -18.87 0.52 18.41
CA ARG A 264 -18.86 -0.24 19.67
C ARG A 264 -17.46 -0.62 20.15
N LEU A 265 -16.43 -0.34 19.34
CA LEU A 265 -15.04 -0.74 19.55
C LEU A 265 -14.91 -2.22 19.93
N ASN A 266 -15.56 -3.10 19.16
CA ASN A 266 -15.54 -4.53 19.44
C ASN A 266 -15.27 -5.40 18.21
N TRP A 267 -14.76 -6.59 18.51
CA TRP A 267 -14.32 -7.59 17.54
C TRP A 267 -15.22 -8.82 17.57
N SER A 268 -15.40 -9.45 16.42
CA SER A 268 -15.98 -10.78 16.30
C SER A 268 -15.24 -11.57 15.23
N ALA A 269 -15.12 -12.88 15.40
CA ALA A 269 -14.31 -13.74 14.55
C ALA A 269 -15.10 -14.96 14.08
N VAL A 270 -14.82 -15.38 12.85
CA VAL A 270 -15.34 -16.62 12.26
C VAL A 270 -14.14 -17.39 11.72
N ASP A 271 -13.91 -18.60 12.22
CA ASP A 271 -12.92 -19.50 11.64
C ASP A 271 -13.49 -20.14 10.38
N VAL A 272 -12.91 -19.81 9.23
CA VAL A 272 -13.38 -20.32 7.94
C VAL A 272 -12.63 -21.56 7.47
N LYS A 273 -11.75 -22.15 8.31
CA LYS A 273 -10.90 -23.30 7.92
C LYS A 273 -11.68 -24.49 7.35
N LEU A 274 -12.88 -24.74 7.87
CA LEU A 274 -13.72 -25.89 7.49
C LEU A 274 -14.93 -25.50 6.63
N PHE A 275 -15.02 -24.25 6.17
CA PHE A 275 -16.18 -23.79 5.41
C PHE A 275 -16.15 -24.42 4.00
N PRO A 276 -17.27 -24.96 3.49
CA PRO A 276 -17.33 -25.48 2.14
C PRO A 276 -16.91 -24.44 1.10
N ASN A 277 -16.10 -24.84 0.12
CA ASN A 277 -15.56 -23.99 -0.94
C ASN A 277 -14.68 -22.83 -0.45
N SER A 278 -14.33 -22.77 0.84
CA SER A 278 -13.31 -21.85 1.31
C SER A 278 -11.94 -22.26 0.76
N PRO A 279 -10.99 -21.34 0.63
CA PRO A 279 -9.63 -21.68 0.18
C PRO A 279 -9.01 -22.80 1.00
N PHE A 280 -9.22 -22.79 2.32
CA PHE A 280 -8.69 -23.77 3.27
C PHE A 280 -9.23 -25.21 3.09
N THR A 281 -10.27 -25.38 2.28
CA THR A 281 -10.82 -26.69 1.89
C THR A 281 -10.59 -27.02 0.41
N THR A 282 -10.10 -26.07 -0.39
CA THR A 282 -9.76 -26.28 -1.80
C THR A 282 -8.42 -26.97 -1.94
N LEU A 283 -8.40 -28.17 -2.51
CA LEU A 283 -7.19 -28.94 -2.71
C LEU A 283 -6.42 -28.43 -3.94
N ILE A 284 -5.20 -27.92 -3.72
CA ILE A 284 -4.33 -27.42 -4.80
C ILE A 284 -3.06 -28.25 -4.97
N ASN A 285 -2.67 -29.01 -3.94
CA ASN A 285 -1.49 -29.87 -3.97
C ASN A 285 -1.73 -31.20 -3.22
N PRO A 286 -2.58 -32.11 -3.73
CA PRO A 286 -2.96 -33.35 -3.05
C PRO A 286 -1.77 -34.21 -2.59
N ASN A 287 -0.69 -34.17 -3.36
CA ASN A 287 0.50 -35.00 -3.18
C ASN A 287 1.67 -34.21 -2.60
N PHE A 288 1.41 -33.09 -1.90
CA PHE A 288 2.45 -32.28 -1.30
C PHE A 288 3.42 -33.14 -0.47
N LYS A 289 4.71 -32.98 -0.77
CA LYS A 289 5.82 -33.55 -0.01
C LYS A 289 6.87 -32.45 0.14
N PRO A 290 7.38 -32.19 1.36
CA PRO A 290 8.52 -31.29 1.53
C PRO A 290 9.74 -31.87 0.80
N THR A 291 10.66 -31.04 0.33
CA THR A 291 11.94 -31.60 -0.14
C THR A 291 12.68 -32.24 1.05
N PRO A 292 13.48 -33.31 0.83
CA PRO A 292 13.99 -34.18 1.91
C PRO A 292 14.80 -33.46 3.01
N GLU A 293 15.31 -32.27 2.71
CA GLU A 293 16.14 -31.45 3.60
C GLU A 293 15.35 -30.57 4.57
N TRP A 294 14.01 -30.49 4.43
CA TRP A 294 13.16 -29.66 5.30
C TRP A 294 12.25 -30.49 6.20
N GLU A 295 12.21 -30.09 7.48
CA GLU A 295 11.28 -30.63 8.45
C GLU A 295 9.88 -30.00 8.28
N CYS A 296 8.87 -30.85 8.18
CA CYS A 296 7.46 -30.46 8.08
C CYS A 296 6.63 -31.53 8.81
N ASP A 297 5.96 -31.14 9.88
CA ASP A 297 5.12 -32.05 10.67
C ASP A 297 3.83 -32.43 9.91
N ALA A 298 3.01 -33.30 10.51
CA ALA A 298 1.77 -33.76 9.88
C ALA A 298 0.78 -32.62 9.57
N ARG A 299 0.74 -31.57 10.40
CA ARG A 299 -0.11 -30.39 10.17
C ARG A 299 0.42 -29.60 8.99
N CYS A 300 1.71 -29.27 8.98
CA CYS A 300 2.39 -28.58 7.90
C CYS A 300 2.18 -29.31 6.56
N ILE A 301 2.32 -30.64 6.54
CA ILE A 301 2.05 -31.45 5.33
C ILE A 301 0.60 -31.32 4.90
N ASN A 302 -0.35 -31.37 5.84
CA ASN A 302 -1.76 -31.27 5.55
C ASN A 302 -2.15 -29.88 5.02
N ASP A 303 -1.75 -28.82 5.71
CA ASP A 303 -2.12 -27.44 5.40
C ASP A 303 -1.52 -26.99 4.05
N ASN A 304 -0.37 -27.53 3.61
CA ASN A 304 0.21 -27.26 2.28
C ASN A 304 -0.48 -28.01 1.12
N LYS A 305 -1.43 -28.92 1.39
CA LYS A 305 -2.27 -29.51 0.34
C LYS A 305 -3.38 -28.57 -0.12
N TYR A 306 -3.78 -27.65 0.75
CA TYR A 306 -4.91 -26.76 0.55
C TYR A 306 -4.48 -25.34 0.19
N ASP A 307 -5.39 -24.62 -0.45
CA ASP A 307 -5.24 -23.20 -0.68
C ASP A 307 -5.49 -22.40 0.61
N ALA A 308 -5.18 -21.10 0.63
CA ALA A 308 -5.38 -20.24 1.79
C ALA A 308 -5.11 -18.75 1.52
N PHE A 309 -5.57 -17.87 2.41
CA PHE A 309 -5.20 -16.44 2.42
C PHE A 309 -3.85 -16.26 3.10
N LYS A 310 -2.85 -15.72 2.40
CA LYS A 310 -1.51 -15.50 2.99
C LYS A 310 -1.38 -14.11 3.56
N LEU A 311 -0.89 -13.17 2.78
CA LEU A 311 -0.43 -11.86 3.21
C LEU A 311 -1.03 -10.86 2.26
N TYR A 312 -1.57 -9.78 2.80
CA TYR A 312 -2.23 -8.73 2.06
C TYR A 312 -3.07 -9.28 0.87
N PRO A 313 -4.17 -10.01 1.07
CA PRO A 313 -5.03 -10.48 -0.03
C PRO A 313 -5.99 -9.39 -0.56
N GLU A 314 -5.90 -8.99 -1.84
CA GLU A 314 -6.68 -7.89 -2.44
C GLU A 314 -8.15 -8.28 -2.66
N ASN A 315 -9.06 -7.54 -2.01
CA ASN A 315 -10.48 -7.91 -1.92
C ASN A 315 -11.39 -6.72 -2.25
N TYR A 316 -12.49 -6.98 -2.96
CA TYR A 316 -13.42 -5.96 -3.41
C TYR A 316 -14.85 -6.30 -3.00
N LEU A 317 -15.48 -5.40 -2.26
CA LEU A 317 -16.93 -5.40 -2.07
C LEU A 317 -17.61 -5.03 -3.40
N TYR A 318 -18.71 -5.70 -3.74
CA TYR A 318 -19.55 -5.42 -4.90
C TYR A 318 -20.94 -4.88 -4.48
N PRO A 319 -21.66 -4.18 -5.37
CA PRO A 319 -23.00 -3.63 -5.09
C PRO A 319 -24.03 -4.67 -4.61
N ASP A 320 -23.91 -5.92 -5.07
CA ASP A 320 -24.78 -7.03 -4.65
C ASP A 320 -24.44 -7.61 -3.25
N GLY A 321 -23.48 -7.00 -2.56
CA GLY A 321 -23.04 -7.38 -1.21
C GLY A 321 -22.08 -8.55 -1.17
N ARG A 322 -21.66 -9.10 -2.31
CA ARG A 322 -20.58 -10.08 -2.38
C ARG A 322 -19.22 -9.42 -2.28
N ILE A 323 -18.25 -10.16 -1.79
CA ILE A 323 -16.85 -9.75 -1.76
C ILE A 323 -16.08 -10.68 -2.68
N PHE A 324 -15.42 -10.11 -3.69
CA PHE A 324 -14.52 -10.84 -4.57
C PHE A 324 -13.11 -10.83 -4.01
N LEU A 325 -12.48 -12.00 -3.96
CA LEU A 325 -11.09 -12.16 -3.53
C LEU A 325 -10.25 -12.38 -4.78
N THR A 326 -9.54 -11.34 -5.22
CA THR A 326 -8.68 -11.41 -6.43
C THR A 326 -7.47 -12.30 -6.21
N ARG A 327 -7.13 -12.49 -4.92
CA ARG A 327 -5.95 -13.23 -4.43
C ARG A 327 -4.62 -12.59 -4.79
N GLU A 328 -4.60 -11.41 -5.43
CA GLU A 328 -3.36 -10.66 -5.56
C GLU A 328 -2.82 -10.25 -4.19
N GLY A 329 -1.49 -10.21 -4.08
CA GLY A 329 -0.79 -9.87 -2.86
C GLY A 329 -0.41 -11.08 -2.00
N ASP A 330 -0.92 -12.28 -2.28
CA ASP A 330 -0.52 -13.54 -1.63
C ASP A 330 0.98 -13.78 -1.78
N TRP A 331 1.75 -13.33 -0.78
CA TRP A 331 3.20 -13.32 -0.80
C TRP A 331 3.80 -14.70 -1.10
N THR A 332 4.40 -14.84 -2.28
CA THR A 332 5.10 -16.04 -2.71
C THR A 332 6.52 -16.00 -2.17
N SER A 333 6.61 -16.22 -0.87
CA SER A 333 7.81 -16.49 -0.07
C SER A 333 9.11 -15.84 -0.55
N ALA A 334 9.37 -14.60 -0.13
CA ALA A 334 10.67 -13.97 -0.35
C ALA A 334 11.80 -14.64 0.45
N ARG A 335 11.53 -15.69 1.25
CA ARG A 335 12.54 -16.37 2.06
C ARG A 335 12.76 -17.86 1.72
N THR A 336 11.89 -18.53 0.95
CA THR A 336 12.05 -19.98 0.59
C THR A 336 12.93 -20.15 -0.64
N THR A 337 13.93 -21.03 -0.60
CA THR A 337 14.54 -21.58 -1.83
C THR A 337 13.77 -22.78 -2.38
N ASP A 338 12.95 -23.43 -1.55
CA ASP A 338 12.21 -24.63 -1.92
C ASP A 338 10.90 -24.29 -2.63
N GLY A 339 10.84 -24.69 -3.90
CA GLY A 339 9.67 -24.54 -4.76
C GLY A 339 8.46 -25.37 -4.33
N ALA A 340 8.62 -26.40 -3.49
CA ALA A 340 7.54 -27.27 -3.04
C ALA A 340 6.54 -26.56 -2.13
N PHE A 341 7.00 -25.65 -1.27
CA PHE A 341 6.17 -24.86 -0.35
C PHE A 341 5.48 -23.65 -1.00
N ILE A 342 5.76 -23.43 -2.29
CA ILE A 342 5.14 -22.37 -3.07
C ILE A 342 3.79 -22.85 -3.57
N ARG A 343 2.72 -22.30 -2.97
CA ARG A 343 1.34 -22.52 -3.41
C ARG A 343 1.13 -21.86 -4.76
N ARG A 344 1.08 -22.68 -5.81
CA ARG A 344 0.75 -22.26 -7.17
C ARG A 344 -0.72 -22.56 -7.42
N THR A 345 -1.52 -21.51 -7.43
CA THR A 345 -2.96 -21.58 -7.64
C THR A 345 -3.39 -20.39 -8.49
N ASN A 346 -4.45 -20.57 -9.26
CA ASN A 346 -5.14 -19.52 -10.00
C ASN A 346 -6.60 -19.39 -9.52
N LYS A 347 -6.97 -20.06 -8.42
CA LYS A 347 -8.33 -20.05 -7.89
C LYS A 347 -8.67 -18.69 -7.30
N THR A 348 -9.87 -18.19 -7.61
CA THR A 348 -10.46 -17.02 -6.96
C THR A 348 -11.75 -17.42 -6.25
N TYR A 349 -12.25 -16.53 -5.39
CA TYR A 349 -13.35 -16.86 -4.49
C TYR A 349 -14.28 -15.67 -4.32
N TRP A 350 -15.55 -15.98 -4.11
CA TRP A 350 -16.55 -15.05 -3.60
C TRP A 350 -16.87 -15.35 -2.16
N ILE A 351 -17.07 -14.29 -1.38
CA ILE A 351 -17.72 -14.33 -0.09
C ILE A 351 -19.09 -13.67 -0.21
N GLN A 352 -20.12 -14.34 0.31
CA GLN A 352 -21.42 -13.73 0.56
C GLN A 352 -21.59 -13.51 2.07
N LEU A 353 -21.98 -12.29 2.45
CA LEU A 353 -22.41 -11.98 3.81
C LEU A 353 -23.93 -12.21 3.93
N GLN A 354 -24.34 -13.09 4.82
CA GLN A 354 -25.73 -13.31 5.23
C GLN A 354 -25.97 -12.69 6.60
N ASN A 355 -27.07 -11.94 6.76
CA ASN A 355 -27.43 -11.27 8.02
C ASN A 355 -26.27 -10.46 8.63
N LYS A 356 -25.45 -9.83 7.77
CA LYS A 356 -24.31 -9.00 8.16
C LYS A 356 -23.17 -9.73 8.91
N LYS A 357 -23.25 -11.04 9.21
CA LYS A 357 -22.21 -11.74 10.00
C LYS A 357 -21.87 -13.15 9.51
N ASN A 358 -22.82 -13.84 8.90
CA ASN A 358 -22.59 -15.21 8.44
C ASN A 358 -21.90 -15.18 7.08
N ILE A 359 -20.83 -15.96 6.94
CA ILE A 359 -20.00 -16.02 5.75
C ILE A 359 -20.30 -17.31 5.00
N THR A 360 -20.45 -17.24 3.68
CA THR A 360 -20.42 -18.41 2.80
C THR A 360 -19.47 -18.17 1.64
N PHE A 361 -18.79 -19.24 1.19
CA PHE A 361 -17.87 -19.19 0.06
C PHE A 361 -18.46 -19.85 -1.19
N SER A 362 -18.10 -19.29 -2.34
CA SER A 362 -18.24 -19.95 -3.64
C SER A 362 -17.00 -19.67 -4.49
N TYR A 363 -16.72 -20.53 -5.47
CA TYR A 363 -15.64 -20.28 -6.41
C TYR A 363 -15.93 -19.06 -7.29
N GLY A 364 -14.91 -18.23 -7.52
CA GLY A 364 -14.87 -17.29 -8.63
C GLY A 364 -14.28 -17.95 -9.87
N PRO A 365 -14.18 -17.23 -11.00
CA PRO A 365 -13.49 -17.74 -12.18
C PRO A 365 -11.99 -17.84 -11.93
N ASP A 366 -11.39 -18.88 -12.45
CA ASP A 366 -9.94 -19.06 -12.37
C ASP A 366 -9.22 -17.91 -13.09
N ARG A 367 -8.13 -17.41 -12.50
CA ARG A 367 -7.22 -16.48 -13.14
C ARG A 367 -6.51 -17.15 -14.33
N PRO A 368 -6.15 -16.36 -15.36
CA PRO A 368 -5.44 -16.85 -16.55
C PRO A 368 -3.99 -17.27 -16.23
N VAL A 369 -3.43 -16.79 -15.13
CA VAL A 369 -2.11 -17.18 -14.62
C VAL A 369 -2.18 -17.54 -13.14
N ASN A 370 -1.14 -18.21 -12.64
CA ASN A 370 -0.99 -18.38 -11.19
C ASN A 370 -0.91 -17.01 -10.51
N ILE A 371 -1.46 -16.95 -9.31
CA ILE A 371 -1.47 -15.76 -8.45
C ILE A 371 -0.06 -15.19 -8.32
N THR A 372 0.01 -13.86 -8.38
CA THR A 372 1.23 -13.07 -8.22
C THR A 372 1.24 -12.33 -6.87
N SER A 373 2.41 -11.82 -6.50
CA SER A 373 2.58 -10.92 -5.35
C SER A 373 3.03 -9.54 -5.82
N TYR A 374 2.71 -8.50 -5.05
CA TYR A 374 3.19 -7.14 -5.31
C TYR A 374 2.82 -6.56 -6.69
N GLY A 375 1.77 -7.08 -7.33
CA GLY A 375 0.99 -6.29 -8.27
C GLY A 375 0.15 -5.26 -7.52
N THR A 376 -0.50 -4.38 -8.25
CA THR A 376 -1.52 -3.48 -7.68
C THR A 376 -2.83 -3.74 -8.41
N THR A 377 -3.91 -3.97 -7.67
CA THR A 377 -5.25 -3.99 -8.25
C THR A 377 -5.96 -2.65 -8.10
N VAL A 378 -6.77 -2.30 -9.09
CA VAL A 378 -7.57 -1.06 -9.11
C VAL A 378 -8.95 -1.37 -9.63
N LEU A 379 -10.00 -0.88 -8.94
CA LEU A 379 -11.34 -0.81 -9.52
C LEU A 379 -11.37 0.36 -10.51
N ASP A 380 -11.30 0.03 -11.79
CA ASP A 380 -11.13 0.99 -12.87
C ASP A 380 -12.38 1.89 -13.00
N PRO A 381 -12.26 3.21 -12.79
CA PRO A 381 -13.40 4.12 -12.84
C PRO A 381 -13.97 4.33 -14.25
N ASN A 382 -13.29 3.84 -15.29
CA ASN A 382 -13.67 4.05 -16.69
C ASN A 382 -14.49 2.89 -17.27
N ASN A 383 -14.41 1.69 -16.69
CA ASN A 383 -15.14 0.51 -17.17
C ASN A 383 -15.74 -0.36 -16.03
N GLY A 384 -15.47 -0.07 -14.76
CA GLY A 384 -15.98 -0.82 -13.61
C GLY A 384 -15.35 -2.20 -13.39
N CYS A 385 -14.31 -2.55 -14.15
CA CYS A 385 -13.57 -3.80 -14.01
C CYS A 385 -12.50 -3.68 -12.93
N ILE A 386 -12.07 -4.80 -12.38
CA ILE A 386 -10.88 -4.84 -11.51
C ILE A 386 -9.68 -5.12 -12.41
N ASN A 387 -8.80 -4.13 -12.56
CA ASN A 387 -7.53 -4.27 -13.24
C ASN A 387 -6.45 -4.70 -12.25
N LEU A 388 -5.54 -5.56 -12.67
CA LEU A 388 -4.35 -5.98 -11.93
C LEU A 388 -3.14 -5.74 -12.81
N PHE A 389 -2.28 -4.82 -12.38
CA PHE A 389 -1.09 -4.43 -13.12
C PHE A 389 0.15 -5.12 -12.55
N GLY A 390 0.98 -5.64 -13.45
CA GLY A 390 2.26 -6.26 -13.13
C GLY A 390 2.17 -7.37 -12.07
N GLY A 391 3.11 -7.35 -11.13
CA GLY A 391 3.22 -8.34 -10.06
C GLY A 391 4.24 -9.43 -10.34
N GLN A 392 4.72 -10.04 -9.28
CA GLN A 392 5.75 -11.06 -9.26
C GLN A 392 5.16 -12.48 -9.32
N PRO A 393 5.60 -13.33 -10.26
CA PRO A 393 5.26 -14.76 -10.30
C PRO A 393 5.67 -15.54 -9.06
N ALA A 394 4.90 -16.57 -8.74
CA ALA A 394 5.17 -17.49 -7.63
C ALA A 394 6.47 -18.29 -7.80
N CYS A 395 7.53 -17.88 -7.09
CA CYS A 395 8.83 -18.56 -7.13
C CYS A 395 9.68 -18.36 -5.86
N SER A 396 10.87 -18.96 -5.87
CA SER A 396 11.79 -18.97 -4.73
C SER A 396 12.28 -17.55 -4.42
N GLY A 397 12.37 -17.25 -3.13
CA GLY A 397 12.61 -15.92 -2.60
C GLY A 397 14.05 -15.43 -2.60
N VAL A 398 14.19 -14.12 -2.67
CA VAL A 398 15.41 -13.31 -2.82
C VAL A 398 16.05 -12.84 -1.50
N LEU A 399 15.53 -13.22 -0.32
CA LEU A 399 16.06 -12.78 0.99
C LEU A 399 17.20 -13.66 1.54
N LEU A 400 17.64 -14.69 0.82
CA LEU A 400 18.70 -15.59 1.28
C LEU A 400 20.10 -15.04 0.95
N TYR A 401 21.08 -15.42 1.79
CA TYR A 401 22.47 -14.97 1.74
C TYR A 401 23.05 -15.14 0.33
N ASN A 402 23.32 -14.01 -0.33
CA ASN A 402 24.24 -13.97 -1.46
C ASN A 402 25.65 -13.94 -0.86
N ASP A 403 26.23 -15.10 -0.59
CA ASP A 403 27.68 -15.17 -0.43
C ASP A 403 28.30 -15.21 -1.83
N SER A 404 29.20 -14.26 -2.09
CA SER A 404 30.06 -14.20 -3.28
C SER A 404 30.83 -15.49 -3.59
N SER A 405 30.89 -16.43 -2.64
CA SER A 405 31.55 -17.73 -2.77
C SER A 405 30.63 -18.89 -3.18
N SER A 406 29.32 -18.67 -3.25
CA SER A 406 28.29 -19.67 -3.64
C SER A 406 27.77 -19.46 -5.08
N ASP A 407 27.21 -20.53 -5.68
CA ASP A 407 26.83 -20.71 -7.10
C ASP A 407 26.39 -19.45 -7.89
N ASN A 408 26.59 -19.49 -9.23
CA ASN A 408 26.29 -18.44 -10.23
C ASN A 408 24.84 -17.88 -10.27
N TYR A 409 23.98 -18.19 -9.31
CA TYR A 409 22.56 -17.88 -9.26
C TYR A 409 22.08 -17.36 -7.89
N PHE A 410 21.20 -16.35 -7.87
CA PHE A 410 20.40 -15.98 -6.69
C PHE A 410 18.94 -16.40 -6.87
N ALA A 411 18.23 -16.77 -5.81
CA ALA A 411 16.80 -17.10 -5.89
C ALA A 411 15.96 -15.83 -6.13
N GLY A 412 14.95 -15.86 -7.01
CA GLY A 412 14.03 -14.74 -7.27
C GLY A 412 13.19 -14.84 -8.54
N CYS A 413 12.23 -13.94 -8.73
CA CYS A 413 11.54 -13.78 -10.02
C CYS A 413 11.61 -12.35 -10.53
N ARG A 414 11.71 -12.25 -11.86
CA ARG A 414 11.35 -11.04 -12.56
C ARG A 414 9.85 -10.82 -12.43
N ALA A 415 9.47 -9.58 -12.21
CA ALA A 415 8.11 -9.12 -12.23
C ALA A 415 7.49 -9.29 -13.62
N SER A 416 6.24 -8.89 -13.77
CA SER A 416 5.52 -8.93 -15.04
C SER A 416 5.09 -7.54 -15.48
N ARG A 417 4.80 -7.41 -16.77
CA ARG A 417 4.24 -6.21 -17.41
C ARG A 417 2.80 -6.42 -17.88
N LYS A 418 2.12 -7.38 -17.24
CA LYS A 418 0.77 -7.81 -17.61
C LYS A 418 -0.30 -6.84 -17.11
N LEU A 419 -1.47 -6.95 -17.75
CA LEU A 419 -2.76 -6.57 -17.20
C LEU A 419 -3.63 -7.82 -17.15
N GLU A 420 -4.05 -8.21 -15.95
CA GLU A 420 -5.21 -9.10 -15.79
C GLU A 420 -6.43 -8.23 -15.47
N GLN A 421 -7.54 -8.46 -16.17
CA GLN A 421 -8.77 -7.70 -15.91
C GLN A 421 -9.92 -8.66 -15.59
N PHE A 422 -10.51 -8.46 -14.42
CA PHE A 422 -11.72 -9.17 -14.01
C PHE A 422 -12.97 -8.39 -14.41
N ASN A 423 -13.77 -9.03 -15.25
CA ASN A 423 -15.05 -8.54 -15.72
C ASN A 423 -16.17 -9.25 -14.96
N GLN A 424 -16.91 -8.52 -14.13
CA GLN A 424 -18.06 -9.10 -13.42
C GLN A 424 -19.23 -9.30 -14.39
N SER A 425 -19.80 -10.51 -14.39
CA SER A 425 -21.00 -10.81 -15.18
C SER A 425 -21.84 -11.82 -14.43
N LYS A 426 -23.10 -11.47 -14.17
CA LYS A 426 -24.07 -12.40 -13.58
C LYS A 426 -24.46 -13.55 -14.50
N TYR A 427 -24.13 -13.44 -15.79
CA TYR A 427 -24.45 -14.44 -16.80
C TYR A 427 -23.31 -15.46 -16.98
N ASP A 428 -22.11 -15.12 -16.53
CA ASP A 428 -20.96 -16.00 -16.64
C ASP A 428 -20.92 -17.00 -15.49
N ALA A 429 -20.36 -18.17 -15.76
CA ALA A 429 -20.09 -19.14 -14.72
C ALA A 429 -19.19 -18.51 -13.64
N ASN A 430 -19.49 -18.79 -12.37
CA ASN A 430 -18.77 -18.25 -11.22
C ASN A 430 -18.75 -16.70 -11.14
N GLY A 431 -19.68 -16.01 -11.81
CA GLY A 431 -19.95 -14.58 -11.59
C GLY A 431 -19.04 -13.60 -12.35
N GLY A 432 -18.29 -14.07 -13.35
CA GLY A 432 -17.50 -13.23 -14.25
C GLY A 432 -16.44 -14.01 -15.01
N HIS A 433 -15.52 -13.31 -15.66
CA HIS A 433 -14.36 -13.88 -16.34
C HIS A 433 -13.15 -12.96 -16.26
N TRP A 434 -11.96 -13.52 -16.52
CA TRP A 434 -10.71 -12.78 -16.59
C TRP A 434 -10.23 -12.65 -18.04
N THR A 435 -9.61 -11.52 -18.36
CA THR A 435 -8.80 -11.34 -19.57
C THR A 435 -7.34 -11.11 -19.18
N LEU A 436 -6.42 -11.36 -20.11
CA LEU A 436 -4.98 -11.18 -19.92
C LEU A 436 -4.37 -10.50 -21.14
N ASP A 437 -3.69 -9.39 -20.92
CA ASP A 437 -2.68 -8.86 -21.81
C ASP A 437 -1.30 -9.04 -21.15
N PRO A 438 -0.43 -9.95 -21.63
CA PRO A 438 0.86 -10.22 -20.99
C PRO A 438 1.88 -9.09 -21.19
N ASN A 439 1.66 -8.18 -22.14
CA ASN A 439 2.58 -7.10 -22.52
C ASN A 439 1.91 -5.71 -22.38
N PHE A 440 0.92 -5.58 -21.50
CA PHE A 440 0.13 -4.36 -21.38
C PHE A 440 0.96 -3.11 -21.09
N LEU A 441 1.93 -3.14 -20.17
CA LEU A 441 2.72 -1.95 -19.86
C LEU A 441 3.58 -1.53 -21.07
N SER A 442 4.13 -2.51 -21.79
CA SER A 442 5.04 -2.32 -22.92
C SER A 442 5.43 -3.67 -23.54
N ASP A 443 6.01 -3.66 -24.74
CA ASP A 443 6.69 -4.84 -25.31
C ASP A 443 8.12 -5.03 -24.76
N ASN A 444 8.68 -4.01 -24.09
CA ASN A 444 10.01 -4.07 -23.51
C ASN A 444 9.99 -4.78 -22.14
N ILE A 445 10.87 -5.76 -21.99
CA ILE A 445 11.01 -6.51 -20.74
C ILE A 445 11.45 -5.62 -19.56
N GLU A 446 12.17 -4.52 -19.80
CA GLU A 446 12.57 -3.56 -18.76
C GLU A 446 11.39 -2.79 -18.15
N ASP A 447 10.18 -2.91 -18.69
CA ASP A 447 8.94 -2.39 -18.10
C ASP A 447 8.24 -3.38 -17.16
N ASP A 448 8.79 -4.57 -16.92
CA ASP A 448 8.26 -5.51 -15.92
C ASP A 448 8.26 -4.85 -14.53
N ARG A 449 7.15 -4.91 -13.77
CA ARG A 449 7.02 -4.18 -12.50
C ARG A 449 6.37 -5.00 -11.39
N SER A 450 6.98 -4.93 -10.21
CA SER A 450 6.50 -5.41 -8.90
C SER A 450 6.71 -4.30 -7.88
N ASN A 451 6.00 -4.33 -6.75
CA ASN A 451 6.10 -3.31 -5.67
C ASN A 451 5.82 -1.87 -6.16
N HIS A 452 5.13 -1.74 -7.29
CA HIS A 452 4.70 -0.45 -7.80
C HIS A 452 3.35 -0.08 -7.17
N TYR A 453 2.86 1.11 -7.50
CA TYR A 453 1.49 1.51 -7.23
C TYR A 453 0.80 1.88 -8.54
N ALA A 454 -0.51 1.64 -8.61
CA ALA A 454 -1.38 2.14 -9.65
C ALA A 454 -2.43 3.06 -8.99
N LEU A 455 -2.30 4.36 -9.22
CA LEU A 455 -3.10 5.40 -8.56
C LEU A 455 -4.20 5.92 -9.49
N ILE A 456 -5.39 6.15 -8.96
CA ILE A 456 -6.47 6.85 -9.65
C ILE A 456 -6.28 8.37 -9.47
N LEU A 457 -6.32 9.11 -10.58
CA LEU A 457 -6.20 10.56 -10.60
C LEU A 457 -7.58 11.23 -10.69
N PRO A 458 -7.74 12.51 -10.29
CA PRO A 458 -9.01 13.25 -10.41
C PRO A 458 -9.59 13.27 -11.82
N THR A 459 -8.74 13.24 -12.84
CA THR A 459 -9.08 13.19 -14.26
C THR A 459 -9.58 11.82 -14.73
N SER A 460 -9.72 10.83 -13.82
CA SER A 460 -9.99 9.41 -14.13
C SER A 460 -8.89 8.69 -14.89
N GLU A 461 -7.71 9.32 -15.02
CA GLU A 461 -6.50 8.66 -15.49
C GLU A 461 -5.93 7.75 -14.41
N LEU A 462 -5.14 6.76 -14.82
CA LEU A 462 -4.39 5.91 -13.90
C LEU A 462 -2.90 6.22 -14.03
N LEU A 463 -2.17 6.26 -12.92
CA LEU A 463 -0.72 6.47 -12.88
C LEU A 463 -0.03 5.26 -12.25
N ILE A 464 0.78 4.55 -13.03
CA ILE A 464 1.65 3.49 -12.53
C ILE A 464 2.99 4.10 -12.14
N ILE A 465 3.40 3.96 -10.87
CA ILE A 465 4.54 4.68 -10.31
C ILE A 465 5.42 3.81 -9.42
N GLY A 466 6.73 4.04 -9.50
CA GLY A 466 7.76 3.30 -8.77
C GLY A 466 7.82 1.82 -9.13
N GLY A 467 8.30 1.04 -8.16
CA GLY A 467 8.45 -0.40 -8.26
C GLY A 467 9.72 -0.83 -8.97
N SER A 468 9.76 -2.11 -9.29
CA SER A 468 10.98 -2.79 -9.67
C SER A 468 10.76 -3.99 -10.57
N ASN A 469 11.74 -4.26 -11.43
CA ASN A 469 11.76 -5.45 -12.27
C ASN A 469 11.91 -6.73 -11.45
N TYR A 470 12.43 -6.65 -10.23
CA TYR A 470 12.58 -7.76 -9.28
C TYR A 470 12.28 -7.24 -7.87
N ASP A 471 11.89 -8.08 -6.92
CA ASP A 471 11.36 -7.65 -5.61
C ASP A 471 12.17 -6.60 -4.86
N PHE A 472 13.48 -6.61 -5.04
CA PHE A 472 14.36 -5.62 -4.43
C PHE A 472 15.46 -5.11 -5.37
N TYR A 473 15.34 -5.31 -6.68
CA TYR A 473 16.38 -4.94 -7.66
C TYR A 473 15.76 -4.42 -8.95
N GLY A 474 16.51 -3.64 -9.73
CA GLY A 474 16.04 -3.11 -11.01
C GLY A 474 14.92 -2.09 -10.82
N SER A 475 15.22 -0.98 -10.15
CA SER A 475 14.26 0.11 -9.94
C SER A 475 13.76 0.65 -11.28
N VAL A 476 12.45 0.83 -11.40
CA VAL A 476 11.86 1.54 -12.54
C VAL A 476 11.47 2.95 -12.10
N ARG A 477 12.06 3.98 -12.73
CA ARG A 477 12.02 5.37 -12.24
C ARG A 477 11.04 6.29 -12.97
N TYR A 478 10.66 5.94 -14.19
CA TYR A 478 9.60 6.66 -14.90
C TYR A 478 8.23 6.13 -14.49
N PRO A 479 7.27 7.01 -14.17
CA PRO A 479 5.85 6.66 -14.15
C PRO A 479 5.30 6.38 -15.56
N LEU A 480 4.18 5.67 -15.61
CA LEU A 480 3.39 5.44 -16.81
C LEU A 480 1.98 5.99 -16.59
N LEU A 481 1.63 7.05 -17.31
CA LEU A 481 0.29 7.64 -17.31
C LEU A 481 -0.59 6.89 -18.31
N LEU A 482 -1.76 6.44 -17.85
CA LEU A 482 -2.79 5.76 -18.62
C LEU A 482 -3.98 6.71 -18.80
N THR A 483 -4.11 7.28 -20.00
CA THR A 483 -5.21 8.19 -20.34
C THR A 483 -6.32 7.41 -21.04
N PRO A 484 -7.55 7.36 -20.48
CA PRO A 484 -8.63 6.55 -21.02
C PRO A 484 -9.08 7.04 -22.41
N GLN A 485 -9.58 6.13 -23.23
CA GLN A 485 -10.12 6.41 -24.55
C GLN A 485 -11.56 5.91 -24.64
N PHE A 486 -12.42 6.68 -25.31
CA PHE A 486 -13.84 6.37 -25.47
C PHE A 486 -14.28 6.56 -26.92
N THR A 487 -15.33 5.87 -27.35
CA THR A 487 -16.00 6.14 -28.63
C THR A 487 -16.74 7.48 -28.58
N GLU A 488 -16.70 8.26 -29.67
CA GLU A 488 -17.36 9.57 -29.72
C GLU A 488 -18.90 9.47 -29.61
N GLN A 489 -19.51 8.42 -30.18
CA GLN A 489 -20.97 8.32 -30.29
C GLN A 489 -21.62 7.58 -29.12
N THR A 490 -20.98 6.54 -28.59
CA THR A 490 -21.54 5.65 -27.55
C THR A 490 -20.90 5.84 -26.19
N ASN A 491 -19.81 6.61 -26.09
CA ASN A 491 -19.00 6.77 -24.89
C ASN A 491 -18.55 5.43 -24.27
N GLU A 492 -18.31 4.43 -25.13
CA GLU A 492 -17.84 3.11 -24.73
C GLU A 492 -16.33 3.15 -24.55
N PHE A 493 -15.85 2.56 -23.44
CA PHE A 493 -14.43 2.50 -23.13
C PHE A 493 -13.66 1.61 -24.11
N LEU A 494 -12.60 2.15 -24.73
CA LEU A 494 -11.78 1.47 -25.73
C LEU A 494 -10.45 0.95 -25.19
N GLY A 495 -10.00 1.47 -24.04
CA GLY A 495 -8.68 1.17 -23.48
C GLY A 495 -7.94 2.44 -23.08
N TYR A 496 -6.61 2.34 -22.99
CA TYR A 496 -5.74 3.40 -22.55
C TYR A 496 -4.71 3.77 -23.61
N THR A 497 -4.48 5.08 -23.78
CA THR A 497 -3.19 5.54 -24.30
C THR A 497 -2.17 5.57 -23.16
N LYS A 498 -0.93 5.19 -23.47
CA LYS A 498 0.16 5.05 -22.50
C LYS A 498 1.22 6.11 -22.77
N ARG A 499 1.64 6.85 -21.74
CA ARG A 499 2.75 7.81 -21.85
C ARG A 499 3.71 7.65 -20.68
N ARG A 500 5.01 7.55 -20.98
CA ARG A 500 6.06 7.61 -19.97
C ARG A 500 6.21 9.05 -19.48
N MET A 501 6.25 9.22 -18.17
CA MET A 501 6.46 10.51 -17.49
C MET A 501 7.95 10.71 -17.16
N ASN A 502 8.31 11.90 -16.70
CA ASN A 502 9.67 12.19 -16.23
C ASN A 502 10.07 11.29 -15.06
N GLU A 503 11.36 10.99 -14.94
CA GLU A 503 11.87 10.07 -13.91
C GLU A 503 12.05 10.74 -12.54
N HIS A 504 11.77 9.98 -11.47
CA HIS A 504 12.17 10.38 -10.12
C HIS A 504 13.62 10.00 -9.82
N ALA A 505 14.26 10.69 -8.88
CA ALA A 505 15.68 10.53 -8.59
C ALA A 505 15.98 9.32 -7.70
N GLU A 506 15.13 9.07 -6.70
CA GLU A 506 15.37 8.03 -5.70
C GLU A 506 14.94 6.65 -6.18
N THR A 507 15.46 5.59 -5.58
CA THR A 507 14.98 4.24 -5.90
C THR A 507 13.83 3.82 -5.00
N ARG A 508 12.73 3.36 -5.62
CA ARG A 508 11.45 3.06 -4.95
C ARG A 508 11.08 1.59 -5.13
N LEU A 509 11.55 0.74 -4.21
CA LEU A 509 11.37 -0.72 -4.22
C LEU A 509 10.35 -1.15 -3.15
N TYR A 510 10.47 -2.39 -2.64
CA TYR A 510 9.78 -2.84 -1.43
C TYR A 510 9.85 -1.80 -0.29
N HIS A 511 8.74 -1.65 0.43
CA HIS A 511 8.45 -0.55 1.38
C HIS A 511 8.29 0.85 0.77
N THR A 512 8.14 0.97 -0.56
CA THR A 512 7.67 2.23 -1.15
C THR A 512 6.21 2.47 -0.82
N ALA A 513 5.81 3.74 -0.78
CA ALA A 513 4.44 4.19 -0.60
C ALA A 513 4.16 5.38 -1.52
N ALA A 514 3.05 5.31 -2.26
CA ALA A 514 2.58 6.38 -3.14
C ALA A 514 1.12 6.76 -2.84
N LEU A 515 0.79 8.06 -2.82
CA LEU A 515 -0.55 8.56 -2.50
C LEU A 515 -0.95 9.75 -3.36
N LEU A 516 -2.22 9.85 -3.76
CA LEU A 516 -2.82 11.09 -4.27
C LEU A 516 -3.02 12.09 -3.12
N MET A 517 -2.50 13.31 -3.27
CA MET A 517 -2.65 14.39 -2.30
C MET A 517 -3.86 15.30 -2.61
N PRO A 518 -4.36 16.08 -1.62
CA PRO A 518 -5.52 16.97 -1.80
C PRO A 518 -5.32 18.06 -2.86
N ASP A 519 -4.09 18.40 -3.19
CA ASP A 519 -3.76 19.34 -4.25
C ASP A 519 -3.52 18.67 -5.61
N GLY A 520 -3.88 17.39 -5.77
CA GLY A 520 -3.71 16.66 -7.03
C GLY A 520 -2.26 16.30 -7.37
N ARG A 521 -1.28 16.59 -6.51
CA ARG A 521 0.06 16.04 -6.66
C ARG A 521 0.13 14.64 -6.06
N ILE A 522 1.21 13.91 -6.33
CA ILE A 522 1.43 12.55 -5.88
C ILE A 522 2.62 12.51 -4.93
N TRP A 523 2.39 12.03 -3.72
CA TRP A 523 3.44 11.73 -2.76
C TRP A 523 4.10 10.40 -3.10
N LEU A 524 5.43 10.32 -3.05
CA LEU A 524 6.21 9.10 -3.19
C LEU A 524 7.30 9.05 -2.13
N SER A 525 7.38 7.97 -1.36
CA SER A 525 8.28 7.87 -0.21
C SER A 525 8.73 6.45 0.08
N GLY A 526 9.76 6.31 0.91
CA GLY A 526 10.26 5.02 1.34
C GLY A 526 10.96 4.26 0.23
N GLY A 527 11.15 2.96 0.46
CA GLY A 527 11.90 2.07 -0.40
C GLY A 527 13.23 1.62 0.23
N ASN A 528 13.46 0.31 0.19
CA ASN A 528 14.71 -0.28 0.67
C ASN A 528 15.78 -0.21 -0.44
N ALA A 529 16.59 0.85 -0.46
CA ALA A 529 17.63 1.08 -1.47
C ALA A 529 18.86 0.16 -1.36
N ALA A 530 18.99 -0.59 -0.26
CA ALA A 530 20.12 -1.50 0.05
C ALA A 530 20.55 -2.37 -1.13
N ARG A 531 19.55 -2.79 -1.90
CA ARG A 531 19.66 -3.73 -3.02
C ARG A 531 19.61 -3.03 -4.39
N ALA A 532 19.23 -1.76 -4.41
CA ALA A 532 19.18 -0.91 -5.60
C ALA A 532 20.53 -0.33 -6.04
N SER A 533 21.50 -0.31 -5.13
CA SER A 533 22.85 0.19 -5.43
C SER A 533 23.56 -0.60 -6.53
N ILE A 534 23.06 -1.81 -6.85
CA ILE A 534 23.51 -2.65 -7.97
C ILE A 534 23.10 -2.01 -9.31
N LYS A 535 24.07 -1.40 -10.02
CA LYS A 535 23.85 -1.04 -11.43
C LYS A 535 23.78 -2.29 -12.30
N GLN A 536 22.91 -2.27 -13.31
CA GLN A 536 22.75 -3.38 -14.26
C GLN A 536 24.04 -3.64 -15.04
N ARG A 537 24.45 -4.90 -15.15
CA ARG A 537 25.08 -5.40 -16.39
C ARG A 537 23.96 -5.74 -17.36
N THR A 538 24.18 -5.52 -18.66
CA THR A 538 23.25 -5.85 -19.76
C THR A 538 22.88 -7.33 -19.83
N ALA A 539 23.65 -8.22 -19.19
CA ALA A 539 23.33 -9.62 -19.01
C ALA A 539 23.76 -10.09 -17.61
N PRO A 540 22.93 -10.87 -16.89
CA PRO A 540 23.34 -11.57 -15.68
C PRO A 540 24.54 -12.50 -15.97
N LEU A 541 25.37 -12.83 -14.97
CA LEU A 541 26.58 -13.65 -15.17
C LEU A 541 26.28 -15.10 -15.64
N SER A 542 25.03 -15.54 -15.61
CA SER A 542 24.58 -16.84 -16.13
C SER A 542 23.14 -16.77 -16.66
N ALA A 543 22.60 -17.85 -17.25
CA ALA A 543 21.26 -17.89 -17.85
C ALA A 543 20.20 -18.46 -16.89
N PHE A 544 19.00 -17.86 -16.84
CA PHE A 544 17.87 -18.27 -15.98
C PHE A 544 17.57 -19.78 -16.03
N ASN A 545 17.29 -20.38 -14.87
CA ASN A 545 16.85 -21.77 -14.75
C ASN A 545 15.41 -21.85 -14.23
N ALA A 546 14.46 -22.00 -15.16
CA ALA A 546 13.02 -22.06 -14.90
C ALA A 546 12.60 -23.21 -13.96
N SER A 547 13.31 -24.34 -13.99
CA SER A 547 12.98 -25.54 -13.22
C SER A 547 13.24 -25.38 -11.73
N SER A 548 14.17 -24.48 -11.38
CA SER A 548 14.63 -24.25 -10.00
C SER A 548 14.24 -22.88 -9.43
N GLY A 549 13.61 -22.01 -10.23
CA GLY A 549 13.25 -20.64 -9.80
C GLY A 549 14.48 -19.76 -9.48
N LYS A 550 15.64 -20.10 -10.06
CA LYS A 550 16.91 -19.44 -9.81
C LYS A 550 17.21 -18.39 -10.87
N GLN A 551 17.41 -17.14 -10.45
CA GLN A 551 17.88 -16.02 -11.26
C GLN A 551 19.41 -15.98 -11.30
N PRO A 552 20.02 -15.35 -12.29
CA PRO A 552 21.47 -15.33 -12.38
C PRO A 552 22.06 -14.16 -11.58
N LEU A 553 23.22 -14.36 -10.93
CA LEU A 553 23.79 -13.40 -9.96
C LEU A 553 23.90 -11.95 -10.52
N PRO A 554 23.50 -10.93 -9.74
CA PRO A 554 23.81 -9.54 -10.06
C PRO A 554 25.29 -9.24 -9.82
N ASP A 555 25.86 -8.26 -10.53
CA ASP A 555 27.23 -7.83 -10.35
C ASP A 555 27.36 -6.94 -9.09
N LEU A 556 27.72 -7.54 -7.95
CA LEU A 556 27.87 -6.84 -6.67
C LEU A 556 29.04 -5.83 -6.66
N SER A 557 29.91 -5.82 -7.67
CA SER A 557 31.00 -4.83 -7.77
C SER A 557 30.51 -3.42 -8.15
N LEU A 558 29.27 -3.32 -8.66
CA LEU A 558 28.62 -2.10 -9.12
C LEU A 558 27.80 -1.38 -8.05
N ILE A 559 27.79 -1.91 -6.81
CA ILE A 559 27.13 -1.33 -5.65
C ILE A 559 27.76 0.04 -5.33
N ASN A 560 27.00 1.12 -5.54
CA ASN A 560 27.37 2.46 -5.05
C ASN A 560 26.82 2.68 -3.63
N LEU A 561 27.70 2.84 -2.64
CA LEU A 561 27.39 2.81 -1.20
C LEU A 561 27.47 4.18 -0.52
N ASP A 562 26.99 5.25 -1.15
CA ASP A 562 27.14 6.59 -0.59
C ASP A 562 26.28 6.85 0.68
N TYR A 563 25.56 5.85 1.21
CA TYR A 563 24.74 5.98 2.42
C TYR A 563 25.43 5.37 3.66
N HIS A 564 25.97 6.24 4.50
CA HIS A 564 26.61 5.93 5.79
C HIS A 564 25.78 6.46 6.97
N PHE A 565 25.65 5.67 8.04
CA PHE A 565 25.31 6.18 9.37
C PHE A 565 26.15 5.49 10.45
N THR A 566 26.97 6.28 11.16
CA THR A 566 27.38 6.07 12.56
C THR A 566 27.89 7.41 13.10
N VAL A 567 27.21 8.05 14.06
CA VAL A 567 27.84 8.90 15.09
C VAL A 567 26.82 9.08 16.24
N ASP A 568 26.94 8.31 17.31
CA ASP A 568 26.40 8.57 18.67
C ASP A 568 24.88 8.84 18.83
N ASP A 569 24.09 7.74 18.88
CA ASP A 569 22.98 7.48 19.85
C ASP A 569 21.92 6.46 19.35
N LEU A 570 21.98 5.93 18.11
CA LEU A 570 21.05 4.90 17.55
C LEU A 570 21.69 4.09 16.39
N VAL A 571 22.78 3.38 16.63
CA VAL A 571 23.73 3.05 15.54
C VAL A 571 23.34 1.85 14.65
N MET A 572 23.08 2.15 13.36
CA MET A 572 23.01 1.24 12.21
C MET A 572 24.43 0.87 11.71
N GLY A 573 24.61 -0.32 11.12
CA GLY A 573 25.93 -0.83 10.73
C GLY A 573 26.58 -0.13 9.53
N GLN A 574 27.91 -0.20 9.45
CA GLN A 574 28.66 0.30 8.28
C GLN A 574 28.36 -0.56 7.04
N ALA A 575 27.83 0.06 5.99
CA ALA A 575 27.80 -0.54 4.67
C ALA A 575 29.23 -0.74 4.14
N SER A 576 29.55 -1.96 3.71
CA SER A 576 30.86 -2.30 3.12
C SER A 576 30.69 -2.68 1.66
N LYS A 577 31.58 -2.21 0.78
CA LYS A 577 31.55 -2.54 -0.66
C LYS A 577 31.64 -4.06 -0.84
N GLY A 578 30.69 -4.64 -1.57
CA GLY A 578 30.54 -6.11 -1.72
C GLY A 578 29.72 -6.81 -0.63
N SER A 579 29.18 -6.09 0.36
CA SER A 579 28.20 -6.64 1.32
C SER A 579 26.86 -6.91 0.63
N SER A 580 26.24 -8.05 0.94
CA SER A 580 24.93 -8.46 0.41
C SER A 580 23.73 -7.95 1.22
N LEU A 581 23.98 -7.25 2.34
CA LEU A 581 22.94 -6.80 3.29
C LEU A 581 23.18 -5.40 3.92
N PRO A 582 23.82 -4.40 3.28
CA PRO A 582 23.93 -3.09 3.91
C PRO A 582 22.53 -2.44 4.00
N PRO A 583 22.02 -2.10 5.19
CA PRO A 583 20.76 -1.39 5.26
C PRO A 583 20.94 0.03 4.72
N THR A 584 20.36 0.32 3.56
CA THR A 584 20.21 1.70 3.10
C THR A 584 18.73 1.93 2.82
N GLU A 585 18.18 2.90 3.52
CA GLU A 585 16.79 3.32 3.45
C GLU A 585 16.69 4.65 2.73
N VAL A 586 15.59 4.87 2.00
CA VAL A 586 15.32 6.17 1.39
C VAL A 586 14.49 7.02 2.36
N TRP A 587 15.14 8.00 2.98
CA TRP A 587 14.51 8.96 3.90
C TRP A 587 14.09 10.27 3.23
N VAL A 588 14.22 10.32 1.90
CA VAL A 588 13.77 11.42 1.06
C VAL A 588 12.46 11.01 0.41
N ALA A 589 11.41 11.80 0.60
CA ALA A 589 10.21 11.70 -0.21
C ALA A 589 10.35 12.62 -1.44
N GLU A 590 9.59 12.31 -2.47
CA GLU A 590 9.48 13.12 -3.68
C GLU A 590 8.00 13.35 -3.97
N ILE A 591 7.69 14.51 -4.56
CA ILE A 591 6.36 14.86 -5.00
C ILE A 591 6.37 14.92 -6.52
N PHE A 592 5.47 14.18 -7.15
CA PHE A 592 5.20 14.28 -8.58
C PHE A 592 4.01 15.19 -8.84
N SER A 593 4.20 16.17 -9.70
CA SER A 593 3.14 17.02 -10.24
C SER A 593 2.74 16.48 -11.62
N PRO A 594 1.53 15.90 -11.78
CA PRO A 594 1.11 15.37 -13.07
C PRO A 594 0.91 16.48 -14.12
N PRO A 595 0.96 16.13 -15.43
CA PRO A 595 0.81 17.10 -16.53
C PRO A 595 -0.39 18.04 -16.42
N TYR A 596 -1.52 17.55 -15.90
CA TYR A 596 -2.74 18.36 -15.75
C TYR A 596 -2.57 19.59 -14.84
N LEU A 597 -1.54 19.64 -13.98
CA LEU A 597 -1.32 20.80 -13.10
C LEU A 597 -0.65 21.97 -13.84
N PHE A 598 -0.03 21.71 -14.99
CA PHE A 598 0.66 22.72 -15.80
C PHE A 598 -0.23 23.32 -16.89
N ILE A 599 -1.46 22.83 -17.04
CA ILE A 599 -2.47 23.43 -17.89
C ILE A 599 -2.80 24.83 -17.34
N ASP A 600 -2.83 25.84 -18.20
CA ASP A 600 -3.32 27.18 -17.84
C ASP A 600 -2.56 27.85 -16.67
N GLY A 601 -1.24 27.65 -16.62
CA GLY A 601 -0.34 28.29 -15.66
C GLY A 601 -0.70 27.97 -14.20
N GLU A 602 -0.72 28.99 -13.34
CA GLU A 602 -1.04 28.85 -11.91
C GLU A 602 -2.56 28.83 -11.62
N ARG A 603 -3.42 29.15 -12.59
CA ARG A 603 -4.87 29.23 -12.37
C ARG A 603 -5.41 27.85 -12.00
N ARG A 604 -6.32 27.78 -11.03
CA ARG A 604 -6.97 26.55 -10.61
C ARG A 604 -8.37 26.84 -10.09
N ALA A 605 -9.37 26.10 -10.58
CA ALA A 605 -10.72 26.18 -10.04
C ALA A 605 -10.70 25.86 -8.53
N GLU A 606 -11.62 26.47 -7.77
CA GLU A 606 -11.74 26.24 -6.34
C GLU A 606 -13.17 25.84 -5.98
N ILE A 607 -13.30 24.90 -5.05
CA ILE A 607 -14.57 24.59 -4.39
C ILE A 607 -14.64 25.50 -3.16
N VAL A 608 -15.49 26.53 -3.22
CA VAL A 608 -15.59 27.57 -2.20
C VAL A 608 -16.43 27.09 -1.02
N SER A 609 -17.59 26.50 -1.30
CA SER A 609 -18.51 25.99 -0.29
C SER A 609 -19.48 24.97 -0.88
N LEU A 610 -20.06 24.15 -0.02
CA LEU A 610 -21.21 23.32 -0.35
C LEU A 610 -22.43 23.82 0.43
N ALA A 611 -23.61 23.63 -0.15
CA ALA A 611 -24.88 23.95 0.49
C ALA A 611 -25.90 22.82 0.30
N THR A 612 -26.84 22.73 1.23
CA THR A 612 -28.01 21.85 1.13
C THR A 612 -29.26 22.58 1.63
N ILE A 613 -30.40 22.25 1.07
CA ILE A 613 -31.71 22.70 1.57
C ILE A 613 -32.22 21.82 2.73
N GLN A 614 -31.52 20.74 3.04
CA GLN A 614 -31.88 19.80 4.10
C GLN A 614 -31.34 20.23 5.46
N THR A 615 -32.11 19.98 6.50
CA THR A 615 -31.82 20.46 7.86
C THR A 615 -31.98 19.38 8.94
N ASN A 616 -32.10 18.11 8.53
CA ASN A 616 -32.33 16.98 9.45
C ASN A 616 -31.05 16.40 10.07
N TYR A 617 -29.87 16.89 9.68
CA TYR A 617 -28.57 16.46 10.20
C TYR A 617 -27.59 17.64 10.22
N SER A 618 -26.49 17.52 10.96
CA SER A 618 -25.40 18.50 10.97
C SER A 618 -24.58 18.38 9.70
N PHE A 619 -24.95 19.15 8.68
CA PHE A 619 -24.32 19.13 7.36
C PHE A 619 -22.88 19.64 7.36
N GLU A 620 -22.56 20.64 8.17
CA GLU A 620 -21.26 21.31 8.20
C GLU A 620 -20.63 21.26 9.59
N LYS A 621 -19.31 21.12 9.67
CA LYS A 621 -18.54 21.21 10.91
C LYS A 621 -17.16 21.79 10.64
N ILE A 622 -16.70 22.67 11.53
CA ILE A 622 -15.34 23.18 11.51
C ILE A 622 -14.48 22.35 12.47
N ILE A 623 -13.39 21.77 11.98
CA ILE A 623 -12.39 21.04 12.77
C ILE A 623 -11.02 21.62 12.42
N ALA A 624 -10.26 22.07 13.41
CA ALA A 624 -8.93 22.67 13.22
C ALA A 624 -8.88 23.74 12.11
N ASN A 625 -9.83 24.67 12.13
CA ASN A 625 -9.99 25.76 11.13
C ASN A 625 -10.23 25.29 9.69
N GLN A 626 -10.68 24.06 9.48
CA GLN A 626 -11.10 23.55 8.18
C GLN A 626 -12.58 23.15 8.24
N THR A 627 -13.33 23.49 7.20
CA THR A 627 -14.74 23.11 7.06
C THR A 627 -14.86 21.74 6.43
N PHE A 628 -15.67 20.87 7.02
CA PHE A 628 -16.01 19.54 6.52
C PHE A 628 -17.52 19.43 6.32
N TYR A 629 -17.93 18.63 5.33
CA TYR A 629 -19.33 18.43 4.97
C TYR A 629 -19.71 16.95 5.07
N LEU A 630 -20.90 16.65 5.61
CA LEU A 630 -21.48 15.30 5.65
C LEU A 630 -22.50 15.16 4.54
N LEU A 631 -22.32 14.13 3.72
CA LEU A 631 -23.21 13.80 2.62
C LEU A 631 -23.86 12.44 2.86
N HIS A 632 -25.12 12.35 2.45
CA HIS A 632 -25.95 11.14 2.46
C HIS A 632 -26.44 10.77 1.06
N SER A 633 -26.78 9.51 0.87
CA SER A 633 -27.32 8.97 -0.37
C SER A 633 -28.64 9.59 -0.79
N ASN A 634 -28.82 9.69 -2.12
CA ASN A 634 -30.03 10.20 -2.76
C ASN A 634 -30.42 11.62 -2.33
N GLN A 635 -29.44 12.40 -1.84
CA GLN A 635 -29.61 13.81 -1.52
C GLN A 635 -28.93 14.71 -2.54
N SER A 636 -29.52 15.88 -2.76
CA SER A 636 -28.99 16.91 -3.64
C SER A 636 -28.28 18.01 -2.85
N TYR A 637 -27.20 18.50 -3.43
CA TYR A 637 -26.35 19.54 -2.87
C TYR A 637 -25.99 20.52 -3.98
N THR A 638 -25.52 21.68 -3.56
CA THR A 638 -25.00 22.71 -4.44
C THR A 638 -23.54 22.97 -4.10
N VAL A 639 -22.68 23.09 -5.11
CA VAL A 639 -21.28 23.51 -4.96
C VAL A 639 -21.14 24.92 -5.50
N GLN A 640 -20.55 25.81 -4.70
CA GLN A 640 -20.05 27.10 -5.19
C GLN A 640 -18.60 26.93 -5.64
N LEU A 641 -18.34 27.34 -6.88
CA LEU A 641 -17.03 27.35 -7.52
C LEU A 641 -16.49 28.78 -7.61
N SER A 642 -15.20 28.90 -7.90
CA SER A 642 -14.55 30.15 -8.30
C SER A 642 -13.31 29.86 -9.14
N ASN A 643 -12.71 30.92 -9.71
CA ASN A 643 -11.48 30.84 -10.51
C ASN A 643 -11.58 29.85 -11.70
N LEU A 644 -12.79 29.76 -12.28
CA LEU A 644 -13.06 29.01 -13.50
C LEU A 644 -12.31 29.66 -14.69
N PRO A 645 -11.84 28.88 -15.67
CA PRO A 645 -11.19 29.46 -16.84
C PRO A 645 -12.24 30.19 -17.70
N GLU A 646 -11.84 31.31 -18.29
CA GLU A 646 -12.71 32.17 -19.13
C GLU A 646 -13.36 31.41 -20.30
N GLN A 647 -12.72 30.32 -20.73
CA GLN A 647 -13.12 29.50 -21.87
C GLN A 647 -14.29 28.55 -21.55
N CYS A 648 -14.58 28.28 -20.26
CA CYS A 648 -15.61 27.32 -19.83
C CYS A 648 -17.00 27.97 -19.66
N CYS A 649 -17.51 28.70 -20.64
CA CYS A 649 -18.80 29.43 -20.49
C CYS A 649 -20.00 28.55 -20.10
N ASN A 650 -20.00 27.25 -20.46
CA ASN A 650 -21.10 26.31 -20.18
C ASN A 650 -20.69 25.09 -19.34
N GLN A 651 -19.43 25.04 -18.87
CA GLN A 651 -18.85 23.89 -18.16
C GLN A 651 -18.94 22.55 -18.91
N ASP A 652 -19.12 22.56 -20.23
CA ASP A 652 -19.08 21.36 -21.07
C ASP A 652 -17.77 20.58 -20.83
N ASN A 653 -17.82 19.26 -20.67
CA ASN A 653 -16.68 18.38 -20.34
C ASN A 653 -16.06 18.54 -18.94
N ALA A 654 -16.58 19.39 -18.07
CA ALA A 654 -16.16 19.40 -16.67
C ALA A 654 -16.68 18.16 -15.93
N SER A 655 -16.03 17.80 -14.82
CA SER A 655 -16.48 16.68 -13.97
C SER A 655 -16.36 16.99 -12.49
N LEU A 656 -17.31 16.50 -11.71
CA LEU A 656 -17.23 16.49 -10.26
C LEU A 656 -16.97 15.06 -9.81
N VAL A 657 -15.89 14.82 -9.08
CA VAL A 657 -15.51 13.48 -8.62
C VAL A 657 -15.23 13.48 -7.12
N ILE A 658 -15.52 12.36 -6.47
CA ILE A 658 -15.06 12.09 -5.11
C ILE A 658 -14.14 10.88 -5.11
N ILE A 659 -13.01 10.99 -4.39
CA ILE A 659 -12.02 9.94 -4.29
C ILE A 659 -11.78 9.60 -2.84
N LYS A 660 -11.94 8.32 -2.46
CA LYS A 660 -11.69 7.87 -1.08
C LYS A 660 -10.25 8.22 -0.67
N LEU A 661 -10.03 8.64 0.58
CA LEU A 661 -8.68 8.88 1.09
C LEU A 661 -7.77 7.66 0.90
N PRO A 662 -6.56 7.86 0.32
CA PRO A 662 -5.62 6.79 0.05
C PRO A 662 -4.76 6.46 1.28
N TRP A 663 -4.28 5.23 1.30
CA TRP A 663 -3.22 4.78 2.19
C TRP A 663 -2.42 3.68 1.49
N ALA A 664 -1.15 3.54 1.86
CA ALA A 664 -0.21 2.67 1.15
C ALA A 664 0.71 1.93 2.13
N THR A 665 1.09 0.70 1.76
CA THR A 665 2.21 -0.03 2.35
C THR A 665 2.57 -1.25 1.50
N HIS A 666 3.84 -1.67 1.44
CA HIS A 666 4.23 -2.97 0.83
C HIS A 666 3.74 -3.23 -0.62
N GLY A 667 3.57 -2.18 -1.44
CA GLY A 667 3.02 -2.29 -2.81
C GLY A 667 1.50 -2.46 -2.86
N TRP A 668 0.85 -2.31 -1.70
CA TRP A 668 -0.59 -2.36 -1.53
C TRP A 668 -1.15 -0.96 -1.29
N ASP A 669 -2.20 -0.61 -2.01
CA ASP A 669 -3.07 0.55 -1.74
C ASP A 669 -4.41 0.06 -1.19
N GLY A 670 -4.94 0.77 -0.19
CA GLY A 670 -6.24 0.57 0.45
C GLY A 670 -7.49 0.62 -0.40
N GLY A 671 -7.35 0.47 -1.71
CA GLY A 671 -8.42 0.47 -2.69
C GLY A 671 -9.00 1.86 -2.83
N GLN A 672 -8.20 2.82 -3.31
CA GLN A 672 -8.71 4.08 -3.81
C GLN A 672 -9.92 3.83 -4.73
N ARG A 673 -10.99 4.61 -4.54
CA ARG A 673 -12.21 4.53 -5.35
C ARG A 673 -12.60 5.91 -5.80
N LEU A 674 -12.83 6.08 -7.08
CA LEU A 674 -13.34 7.31 -7.68
C LEU A 674 -14.80 7.13 -8.06
N PHE A 675 -15.63 8.09 -7.67
CA PHE A 675 -17.02 8.18 -8.09
C PHE A 675 -17.23 9.49 -8.84
N LYS A 676 -17.72 9.39 -10.08
CA LYS A 676 -18.14 10.56 -10.88
C LYS A 676 -19.55 10.94 -10.45
N LEU A 677 -19.72 12.18 -9.99
CA LEU A 677 -20.99 12.75 -9.58
C LEU A 677 -21.63 13.47 -10.76
N GLN A 678 -22.89 13.14 -11.04
CA GLN A 678 -23.67 13.82 -12.07
C GLN A 678 -24.12 15.18 -11.52
N PHE A 679 -23.91 16.24 -12.29
CA PHE A 679 -24.35 17.58 -11.97
C PHE A 679 -24.99 18.25 -13.19
N ASN A 680 -25.91 19.17 -12.94
CA ASN A 680 -26.51 20.00 -13.99
C ASN A 680 -25.69 21.29 -14.12
N SER A 681 -25.25 21.58 -15.34
CA SER A 681 -24.51 22.80 -15.70
C SER A 681 -25.42 23.89 -16.30
N ASP A 682 -26.74 23.82 -16.03
CA ASP A 682 -27.79 24.56 -16.77
C ASP A 682 -27.72 26.10 -16.67
N ASP A 683 -26.74 26.67 -15.97
CA ASP A 683 -26.43 28.09 -16.04
C ASP A 683 -24.92 28.30 -16.15
N ALA A 684 -24.50 29.35 -16.88
CA ALA A 684 -23.13 29.87 -16.97
C ALA A 684 -22.61 30.46 -15.64
N ASN A 685 -22.94 29.81 -14.53
CA ASN A 685 -22.76 30.28 -13.18
C ASN A 685 -21.65 29.47 -12.50
N ASP A 686 -20.98 30.14 -11.58
CA ASP A 686 -20.02 29.55 -10.65
C ASP A 686 -20.70 28.62 -9.62
N GLN A 687 -21.88 28.07 -9.91
CA GLN A 687 -22.66 27.25 -8.99
C GLN A 687 -23.25 26.04 -9.72
N ILE A 688 -23.00 24.84 -9.20
CA ILE A 688 -23.50 23.58 -9.78
C ILE A 688 -24.34 22.79 -8.77
N GLN A 689 -25.39 22.13 -9.26
CA GLN A 689 -26.20 21.23 -8.44
C GLN A 689 -25.87 19.77 -8.78
N PHE A 690 -25.60 18.96 -7.76
CA PHE A 690 -25.31 17.53 -7.92
C PHE A 690 -26.13 16.70 -6.93
N SER A 691 -26.22 15.38 -7.19
CA SER A 691 -26.85 14.44 -6.26
C SER A 691 -25.91 13.28 -5.95
N MET A 692 -25.89 12.86 -4.68
CA MET A 692 -25.16 11.67 -4.27
C MET A 692 -25.91 10.39 -4.69
N PRO A 693 -25.22 9.38 -5.23
CA PRO A 693 -25.87 8.14 -5.60
C PRO A 693 -26.29 7.34 -4.35
N ASP A 694 -27.12 6.33 -4.56
CA ASP A 694 -27.40 5.31 -3.56
C ASP A 694 -26.13 4.52 -3.20
N ALA A 695 -25.83 4.41 -1.89
CA ALA A 695 -24.59 3.83 -1.38
C ALA A 695 -24.41 2.38 -1.82
N GLN A 696 -25.50 1.62 -1.83
CA GLN A 696 -25.49 0.21 -2.18
C GLN A 696 -25.33 0.03 -3.68
N GLN A 697 -26.08 0.76 -4.49
CA GLN A 697 -25.99 0.69 -5.95
C GLN A 697 -24.61 1.13 -6.46
N ALA A 698 -24.07 2.21 -5.90
CA ALA A 698 -22.75 2.70 -6.27
C ALA A 698 -21.61 1.93 -5.59
N ASN A 699 -21.88 1.14 -4.55
CA ASN A 699 -20.85 0.55 -3.68
C ASN A 699 -19.90 1.63 -3.11
N LEU A 700 -20.52 2.66 -2.54
CA LEU A 700 -19.90 3.82 -1.90
C LEU A 700 -19.86 3.59 -0.37
N PRO A 701 -18.73 3.13 0.20
CA PRO A 701 -18.62 2.86 1.63
C PRO A 701 -18.61 4.17 2.46
N PRO A 702 -19.06 4.14 3.72
CA PRO A 702 -18.88 5.25 4.63
C PRO A 702 -17.40 5.56 4.85
N ALA A 703 -16.97 6.79 4.53
CA ALA A 703 -15.58 7.23 4.67
C ALA A 703 -15.44 8.75 4.44
N TYR A 704 -14.22 9.26 4.65
CA TYR A 704 -13.79 10.54 4.11
C TYR A 704 -13.33 10.39 2.65
N TYR A 705 -13.66 11.42 1.86
CA TYR A 705 -13.34 11.54 0.44
C TYR A 705 -12.76 12.93 0.13
N MET A 706 -11.89 12.97 -0.87
CA MET A 706 -11.47 14.19 -1.55
C MET A 706 -12.45 14.48 -2.69
N MET A 707 -13.17 15.60 -2.62
CA MET A 707 -13.99 16.09 -3.72
C MET A 707 -13.19 17.02 -4.62
N PHE A 708 -13.10 16.69 -5.91
CA PHE A 708 -12.43 17.50 -6.93
C PHE A 708 -13.44 17.95 -7.98
N TYR A 709 -13.32 19.22 -8.40
CA TYR A 709 -13.92 19.71 -9.64
C TYR A 709 -12.83 19.75 -10.71
N VAL A 710 -12.96 18.97 -11.77
CA VAL A 710 -12.09 19.04 -12.95
C VAL A 710 -12.76 19.95 -13.95
N ASP A 711 -12.12 21.09 -14.25
CA ASP A 711 -12.67 22.07 -15.18
C ASP A 711 -12.68 21.58 -16.63
N CYS A 712 -13.34 22.32 -17.53
CA CYS A 712 -13.52 21.88 -18.92
C CYS A 712 -12.22 21.75 -19.73
N ILE A 713 -11.10 22.28 -19.22
CA ILE A 713 -9.78 22.13 -19.84
C ILE A 713 -8.95 21.02 -19.17
N GLY A 714 -9.53 20.28 -18.23
CA GLY A 714 -8.95 19.09 -17.62
C GLY A 714 -8.10 19.35 -16.38
N LYS A 715 -8.11 20.56 -15.80
CA LYS A 715 -7.35 20.88 -14.59
C LYS A 715 -8.20 20.66 -13.33
N PRO A 716 -7.78 19.79 -12.39
CA PRO A 716 -8.51 19.57 -11.16
C PRO A 716 -8.37 20.76 -10.19
N SER A 717 -9.41 21.06 -9.42
CA SER A 717 -9.40 21.95 -8.26
C SER A 717 -8.51 21.41 -7.14
N LYS A 718 -8.19 22.19 -6.11
CA LYS A 718 -7.79 21.57 -4.83
C LYS A 718 -9.01 20.85 -4.28
N ALA A 719 -8.81 19.74 -3.57
CA ALA A 719 -9.90 18.95 -3.04
C ALA A 719 -10.53 19.62 -1.81
N GLN A 720 -11.86 19.54 -1.74
CA GLN A 720 -12.61 19.73 -0.52
C GLN A 720 -12.77 18.37 0.18
N MET A 721 -12.38 18.28 1.44
CA MET A 721 -12.62 17.08 2.24
C MET A 721 -14.10 16.97 2.61
N ILE A 722 -14.69 15.83 2.31
CA ILE A 722 -16.09 15.52 2.64
C ILE A 722 -16.16 14.16 3.36
N ARG A 723 -17.19 13.96 4.17
CA ARG A 723 -17.56 12.67 4.74
C ARG A 723 -18.82 12.18 4.06
N PHE A 724 -18.82 10.95 3.59
CA PHE A 724 -20.04 10.26 3.18
C PHE A 724 -20.36 9.19 4.22
N ASP A 725 -21.56 9.21 4.82
CA ASP A 725 -21.99 8.20 5.79
C ASP A 725 -23.50 8.25 6.09
N ASP A 726 -24.28 7.30 5.57
CA ASP A 726 -25.74 7.21 5.83
C ASP A 726 -26.10 6.83 7.27
N ASN A 727 -25.14 6.37 8.09
CA ASN A 727 -25.43 5.82 9.41
C ASN A 727 -25.29 6.84 10.55
N VAL A 728 -24.96 8.09 10.24
CA VAL A 728 -24.76 9.16 11.22
C VAL A 728 -25.62 10.38 10.89
N GLN A 729 -25.85 11.24 11.88
CA GLN A 729 -26.54 12.53 11.71
C GLN A 729 -25.62 13.72 12.04
N GLU A 730 -24.37 13.44 12.43
CA GLU A 730 -23.40 14.45 12.85
C GLU A 730 -22.00 14.08 12.35
N LEU A 731 -21.18 15.13 12.12
CA LEU A 731 -19.83 15.08 11.57
C LEU A 731 -18.75 14.63 12.55
#